data_AF-A0A958ZFX6-F1
#
_entry.id   AF-A0A958ZFX6-F1
#
_cell.length_a   1.000
_cell.length_b   1.000
_cell.length_c   1.000
_cell.angle_alpha   90.00
_cell.angle_beta   90.00
_cell.angle_gamma   90.00
#
_symmetry.space_group_name_H-M   'P 1'
#
loop_
_entity.id
_entity.type
_entity.pdbx_description
1 polymer ?
#
loop_
_entity_poly.entity_id
_entity_poly.type
_entity_poly.pdbx_seq_one_letter_code
_entity_poly.pdbx_strand_id
1 'polypeptide(L)'
;MNRTIISLAIISTNWEQKRKDYIENFVPLIGAIINKKKYKEIDLPTLKKDFTEEYGLIIPSNPLQTIINRLVRNKYVKRNNLSFVPTNKISGFDLNIQSKKFQTEFLELIFDLIDYAKSEFNRDFNQVEIEEGIIAFFKKHDVDILFLSEFKTVLPEVKYDIKVNHLIGNYISHVYQNDFEKFKSIRKLSMGHALSSVILFDPMAQSAYSSKLRNVNFYLDTPFILGLIGFSGKAKEEACVELLDSLKSEGAKLFLLETNYEEVMTLLDDCYSRLVRGNFDIQYSSRTLKYCVRNNIRPSEVQSKLTLFTKELERHKIDRTEVPEHYGNRKYQIAEDKLFEKIVSIYSKHSIYSEEDISTRKEISILRDVKVISGISRFRKGNKAVSIKQAGEIFVTTNTALAFATREFEKEEYLSATNFIPSCITDVFLGTVLWMQSPAKVERLNLKKLMADCYSAIQPSERLIQKYLDEINRLKKEGRIDDESFILLKSHSTAIQILEEKTLGDPDEFKIEMAEEILDEITNRIKVEESKKLAAEKKDHDLTKDELENTRNEKKKQEDRIEQISNLIGKYISNFVLIVLISLLVVAVLVQLLGKVENPWSLPANVFIAALTLLNLVYGFFFMQYRENLREKISRSVKHFLTAK
;
A
#
# COMPACT_ATOMS: atom_id res chain seq x y z
N MET A 1 -12.52 26.48 -14.59
CA MET A 1 -12.35 25.14 -15.16
C MET A 1 -11.30 25.15 -16.25
N ASN A 2 -10.14 24.64 -15.89
CA ASN A 2 -8.99 24.47 -16.74
C ASN A 2 -9.26 23.43 -17.84
N ARG A 3 -9.00 23.81 -19.09
CA ARG A 3 -9.26 22.98 -20.28
C ARG A 3 -8.40 21.71 -20.31
N THR A 4 -7.24 21.75 -19.66
CA THR A 4 -6.32 20.61 -19.55
C THR A 4 -6.98 19.44 -18.83
N ILE A 5 -7.63 19.70 -17.69
CA ILE A 5 -8.30 18.69 -16.86
C ILE A 5 -9.38 17.96 -17.67
N ILE A 6 -10.21 18.73 -18.38
CA ILE A 6 -11.26 18.19 -19.27
C ILE A 6 -10.63 17.33 -20.37
N SER A 7 -9.54 17.79 -20.99
CA SER A 7 -8.88 17.10 -22.09
C SER A 7 -8.28 15.75 -21.66
N LEU A 8 -7.66 15.69 -20.47
CA LEU A 8 -7.18 14.42 -19.90
C LEU A 8 -8.32 13.42 -19.70
N ALA A 9 -9.47 13.88 -19.19
CA ALA A 9 -10.63 13.02 -19.00
C ALA A 9 -11.23 12.50 -20.31
N ILE A 10 -11.24 13.34 -21.37
CA ILE A 10 -11.66 12.92 -22.71
C ILE A 10 -10.72 11.84 -23.25
N ILE A 11 -9.40 12.02 -23.16
CA ILE A 11 -8.39 11.04 -23.61
C ILE A 11 -8.60 9.70 -22.90
N SER A 12 -8.76 9.74 -21.58
CA SER A 12 -9.04 8.58 -20.72
C SER A 12 -10.32 7.84 -21.13
N THR A 13 -11.40 8.58 -21.39
CA THR A 13 -12.70 7.99 -21.79
C THR A 13 -12.64 7.39 -23.19
N ASN A 14 -11.95 8.06 -24.13
CA ASN A 14 -11.75 7.54 -25.48
C ASN A 14 -11.02 6.20 -25.45
N TRP A 15 -10.07 6.05 -24.52
CA TRP A 15 -9.36 4.80 -24.30
C TRP A 15 -10.27 3.70 -23.77
N GLU A 16 -11.07 3.98 -22.73
CA GLU A 16 -12.00 3.01 -22.15
C GLU A 16 -12.99 2.44 -23.18
N GLN A 17 -13.50 3.30 -24.06
CA GLN A 17 -14.48 2.93 -25.09
C GLN A 17 -13.87 2.15 -26.26
N LYS A 18 -12.68 2.56 -26.72
CA LYS A 18 -12.09 2.01 -27.96
C LYS A 18 -11.09 0.87 -27.71
N ARG A 19 -10.27 0.96 -26.65
CA ARG A 19 -9.17 0.02 -26.31
C ARG A 19 -8.32 -0.45 -27.50
N LYS A 20 -8.02 0.45 -28.43
CA LYS A 20 -7.33 0.11 -29.70
C LYS A 20 -5.88 0.56 -29.74
N ASP A 21 -5.66 1.87 -29.73
CA ASP A 21 -4.36 2.49 -29.96
C ASP A 21 -4.35 3.85 -29.28
N TYR A 22 -3.26 4.22 -28.61
CA TYR A 22 -3.13 5.48 -27.89
C TYR A 22 -3.29 6.69 -28.82
N ILE A 23 -2.84 6.58 -30.08
CA ILE A 23 -3.03 7.65 -31.09
C ILE A 23 -4.52 7.86 -31.40
N GLU A 24 -5.35 6.80 -31.35
CA GLU A 24 -6.79 6.89 -31.62
C GLU A 24 -7.56 7.67 -30.54
N ASN A 25 -6.95 7.89 -29.37
CA ASN A 25 -7.52 8.74 -28.31
C ASN A 25 -7.48 10.22 -28.69
N PHE A 26 -6.55 10.63 -29.56
CA PHE A 26 -6.36 12.01 -30.00
C PHE A 26 -7.10 12.34 -31.30
N VAL A 27 -7.49 11.33 -32.07
CA VAL A 27 -8.24 11.50 -33.33
C VAL A 27 -9.53 12.32 -33.13
N PRO A 28 -10.38 12.06 -32.10
CA PRO A 28 -11.57 12.86 -31.86
C PRO A 28 -11.29 14.32 -31.50
N LEU A 29 -10.21 14.59 -30.76
CA LEU A 29 -9.81 15.94 -30.36
C LEU A 29 -9.41 16.77 -31.59
N ILE A 30 -8.53 16.23 -32.43
CA ILE A 30 -8.12 16.90 -33.67
C ILE A 30 -9.31 17.04 -34.63
N GLY A 31 -10.13 16.00 -34.77
CA GLY A 31 -11.34 16.04 -35.59
C GLY A 31 -12.32 17.14 -35.17
N ALA A 32 -12.53 17.30 -33.86
CA ALA A 32 -13.42 18.33 -33.32
C ALA A 32 -12.89 19.75 -33.56
N ILE A 33 -11.57 20.00 -33.46
CA ILE A 33 -10.99 21.31 -33.82
C ILE A 33 -11.20 21.63 -35.29
N ILE A 34 -10.88 20.67 -36.17
CA ILE A 34 -11.02 20.84 -37.63
C ILE A 34 -12.47 21.18 -37.98
N ASN A 35 -13.43 20.49 -37.34
CA ASN A 35 -14.86 20.74 -37.50
C ASN A 35 -15.27 22.13 -36.98
N LYS A 36 -14.91 22.45 -35.72
CA LYS A 36 -15.28 23.68 -35.01
C LYS A 36 -14.77 24.93 -35.73
N LYS A 37 -13.50 24.92 -36.15
CA LYS A 37 -12.85 26.06 -36.83
C LYS A 37 -13.03 26.03 -38.36
N LYS A 38 -13.71 25.01 -38.91
CA LYS A 38 -14.02 24.86 -40.35
C LYS A 38 -12.80 25.02 -41.25
N TYR A 39 -11.74 24.28 -40.94
CA TYR A 39 -10.51 24.28 -41.73
C TYR A 39 -10.80 23.89 -43.18
N LYS A 40 -10.24 24.64 -44.13
CA LYS A 40 -10.24 24.27 -45.56
C LYS A 40 -8.98 23.48 -45.91
N GLU A 41 -7.87 23.86 -45.30
CA GLU A 41 -6.55 23.24 -45.45
C GLU A 41 -5.89 23.21 -44.07
N ILE A 42 -5.24 22.10 -43.73
CA ILE A 42 -4.63 21.90 -42.42
C ILE A 42 -3.15 22.26 -42.50
N ASP A 43 -2.81 23.37 -41.87
CA ASP A 43 -1.44 23.80 -41.58
C ASP A 43 -1.01 23.32 -40.18
N LEU A 44 0.18 22.72 -40.06
CA LEU A 44 0.67 22.11 -38.82
C LEU A 44 0.91 23.13 -37.69
N PRO A 45 1.67 24.23 -37.90
CA PRO A 45 1.81 25.30 -36.91
C PRO A 45 0.48 25.86 -36.42
N THR A 46 -0.45 26.13 -37.33
CA THR A 46 -1.78 26.68 -36.99
C THR A 46 -2.59 25.67 -36.17
N LEU A 47 -2.64 24.41 -36.61
CA LEU A 47 -3.35 23.36 -35.88
C LEU A 47 -2.73 23.11 -34.49
N LYS A 48 -1.41 23.17 -34.37
CA LYS A 48 -0.72 23.04 -33.08
C LYS A 48 -1.11 24.15 -32.11
N LYS A 49 -1.12 25.41 -32.57
CA LYS A 49 -1.55 26.56 -31.75
C LYS A 49 -3.00 26.40 -31.31
N ASP A 50 -3.87 26.07 -32.26
CA ASP A 50 -5.30 25.89 -32.01
C ASP A 50 -5.58 24.74 -31.04
N PHE A 51 -4.79 23.68 -31.11
CA PHE A 51 -4.86 22.55 -30.19
C PHE A 51 -4.50 22.94 -28.77
N THR A 52 -3.39 23.66 -28.58
CA THR A 52 -2.99 24.16 -27.26
C THR A 52 -4.03 25.13 -26.69
N GLU A 53 -4.57 26.03 -27.51
CA GLU A 53 -5.60 26.98 -27.06
C GLU A 53 -6.90 26.28 -26.66
N GLU A 54 -7.37 25.30 -27.45
CA GLU A 54 -8.65 24.63 -27.18
C GLU A 54 -8.56 23.62 -26.03
N TYR A 55 -7.44 22.90 -25.89
CA TYR A 55 -7.32 21.77 -24.97
C TYR A 55 -6.30 21.96 -23.83
N GLY A 56 -5.47 23.00 -23.88
CA GLY A 56 -4.43 23.26 -22.86
C GLY A 56 -3.24 22.30 -22.92
N LEU A 57 -3.25 21.32 -23.83
CA LEU A 57 -2.21 20.31 -23.99
C LEU A 57 -1.18 20.72 -25.04
N ILE A 58 0.11 20.50 -24.74
CA ILE A 58 1.22 20.86 -25.62
C ILE A 58 1.65 19.61 -26.41
N ILE A 59 1.38 19.60 -27.71
CA ILE A 59 1.79 18.50 -28.60
C ILE A 59 2.85 18.98 -29.60
N PRO A 60 4.02 18.32 -29.68
CA PRO A 60 5.04 18.62 -30.69
C PRO A 60 4.60 18.26 -32.11
N SER A 61 5.33 18.77 -33.10
CA SER A 61 4.96 18.60 -34.52
C SER A 61 4.99 17.13 -34.99
N ASN A 62 5.95 16.33 -34.51
CA ASN A 62 6.09 14.93 -34.93
C ASN A 62 4.93 14.03 -34.44
N PRO A 63 4.52 14.07 -33.16
CA PRO A 63 3.31 13.39 -32.70
C PRO A 63 2.04 13.91 -33.41
N LEU A 64 1.92 15.22 -33.62
CA LEU A 64 0.77 15.81 -34.33
C LEU A 64 0.66 15.27 -35.76
N GLN A 65 1.78 15.18 -36.48
CA GLN A 65 1.83 14.60 -37.82
C GLN A 65 1.39 13.12 -37.80
N THR A 66 1.76 12.38 -36.76
CA THR A 66 1.35 10.98 -36.59
C THR A 66 -0.17 10.85 -36.42
N ILE A 67 -0.80 11.74 -35.65
CA ILE A 67 -2.26 11.79 -35.52
C ILE A 67 -2.93 12.14 -36.86
N ILE A 68 -2.39 13.11 -37.61
CA ILE A 68 -2.92 13.49 -38.94
C ILE A 68 -2.81 12.32 -39.93
N ASN A 69 -1.68 11.62 -39.95
CA ASN A 69 -1.52 10.42 -40.78
C ASN A 69 -2.56 9.35 -40.43
N ARG A 70 -2.99 9.27 -39.16
CA ARG A 70 -4.09 8.39 -38.75
C ARG A 70 -5.44 8.87 -39.26
N LEU A 71 -5.73 10.16 -39.18
CA LEU A 71 -6.94 10.77 -39.77
C LEU A 71 -7.02 10.53 -41.28
N VAL A 72 -5.87 10.56 -41.97
CA VAL A 72 -5.79 10.22 -43.41
C VAL A 72 -6.11 8.75 -43.64
N ARG A 73 -5.50 7.84 -42.87
CA ARG A 73 -5.76 6.39 -42.95
C ARG A 73 -7.24 6.06 -42.72
N ASN A 74 -7.86 6.73 -41.74
CA ASN A 74 -9.26 6.56 -41.39
C ASN A 74 -10.23 7.31 -42.33
N LYS A 75 -9.70 7.94 -43.40
CA LYS A 75 -10.45 8.67 -44.44
C LYS A 75 -11.22 9.89 -43.93
N TYR A 76 -10.81 10.48 -42.80
CA TYR A 76 -11.35 11.75 -42.30
C TYR A 76 -10.69 12.95 -42.97
N VAL A 77 -9.41 12.84 -43.31
CA VAL A 77 -8.61 13.84 -44.03
C VAL A 77 -8.10 13.21 -45.33
N LYS A 78 -7.98 14.00 -46.40
CA LYS A 78 -7.32 13.60 -47.65
C LYS A 78 -5.98 14.32 -47.77
N ARG A 79 -4.96 13.60 -48.24
CA ARG A 79 -3.68 14.19 -48.60
C ARG A 79 -3.73 14.61 -50.07
N ASN A 80 -3.49 15.90 -50.34
CA ASN A 80 -3.39 16.45 -51.69
C ASN A 80 -2.00 17.07 -51.86
N ASN A 81 -1.07 16.34 -52.49
CA ASN A 81 0.35 16.70 -52.57
C ASN A 81 0.97 17.02 -51.19
N LEU A 82 1.25 18.30 -50.92
CA LEU A 82 1.84 18.82 -49.68
C LEU A 82 0.81 19.22 -48.62
N SER A 83 -0.49 19.22 -48.96
CA SER A 83 -1.54 19.72 -48.07
C SER A 83 -2.53 18.64 -47.61
N PHE A 84 -3.16 18.91 -46.47
CA PHE A 84 -4.14 18.03 -45.84
C PHE A 84 -5.50 18.73 -45.86
N VAL A 85 -6.50 18.08 -46.49
CA VAL A 85 -7.84 18.65 -46.69
C VAL A 85 -8.89 17.82 -45.93
N PRO A 86 -9.68 18.45 -45.03
CA PRO A 86 -10.80 17.80 -44.33
C PRO A 86 -11.85 17.19 -45.29
N THR A 87 -12.44 16.06 -44.90
CA THR A 87 -13.59 15.48 -45.62
C THR A 87 -14.89 15.74 -44.86
N ASN A 88 -16.04 15.55 -45.53
CA ASN A 88 -17.36 15.67 -44.92
C ASN A 88 -17.58 14.74 -43.71
N LYS A 89 -16.76 13.69 -43.53
CA LYS A 89 -16.85 12.79 -42.37
C LYS A 89 -16.44 13.44 -41.06
N ILE A 90 -15.75 14.58 -41.11
CA ILE A 90 -15.28 15.29 -39.91
C ILE A 90 -16.42 15.95 -39.13
N SER A 91 -17.56 16.19 -39.77
CA SER A 91 -18.76 16.74 -39.12
C SER A 91 -19.30 15.86 -37.99
N GLY A 92 -18.97 14.57 -37.98
CA GLY A 92 -19.35 13.63 -36.92
C GLY A 92 -18.54 13.78 -35.62
N PHE A 93 -17.49 14.61 -35.59
CA PHE A 93 -16.76 14.90 -34.36
C PHE A 93 -17.35 16.13 -33.66
N ASP A 94 -18.09 15.88 -32.58
CA ASP A 94 -18.50 16.90 -31.61
C ASP A 94 -18.24 16.40 -30.19
N LEU A 95 -17.43 17.16 -29.44
CA LEU A 95 -17.07 16.86 -28.06
C LEU A 95 -17.83 17.73 -27.05
N ASN A 96 -18.69 18.65 -27.47
CA ASN A 96 -19.34 19.62 -26.58
C ASN A 96 -20.11 18.97 -25.43
N ILE A 97 -20.88 17.91 -25.72
CA ILE A 97 -21.66 17.19 -24.71
C ILE A 97 -20.73 16.53 -23.68
N GLN A 98 -19.69 15.86 -24.16
CA GLN A 98 -18.72 15.18 -23.31
C GLN A 98 -17.92 16.18 -22.46
N SER A 99 -17.46 17.28 -23.05
CA SER A 99 -16.76 18.36 -22.37
C SER A 99 -17.62 19.00 -21.27
N LYS A 100 -18.91 19.27 -21.53
CA LYS A 100 -19.83 19.80 -20.52
C LYS A 100 -20.05 18.82 -19.36
N LYS A 101 -20.22 17.53 -19.65
CA LYS A 101 -20.36 16.50 -18.61
C LYS A 101 -19.13 16.48 -17.69
N PHE A 102 -17.93 16.44 -18.26
CA PHE A 102 -16.71 16.44 -17.44
C PHE A 102 -16.50 17.76 -16.72
N GLN A 103 -16.87 18.90 -17.32
CA GLN A 103 -16.81 20.17 -16.63
C GLN A 103 -17.65 20.15 -15.34
N THR A 104 -18.87 19.62 -15.36
CA THR A 104 -19.69 19.47 -14.15
C THR A 104 -19.05 18.52 -13.14
N GLU A 105 -18.65 17.32 -13.58
CA GLU A 105 -18.02 16.28 -12.73
C GLU A 105 -16.77 16.80 -12.00
N PHE A 106 -15.89 17.55 -12.69
CA PHE A 106 -14.67 18.07 -12.07
C PHE A 106 -14.90 19.35 -11.26
N LEU A 107 -15.94 20.14 -11.55
CA LEU A 107 -16.29 21.26 -10.67
C LEU A 107 -16.73 20.74 -9.30
N GLU A 108 -17.54 19.69 -9.27
CA GLU A 108 -17.95 19.02 -8.02
C GLU A 108 -16.73 18.51 -7.24
N LEU A 109 -15.78 17.86 -7.92
CA LEU A 109 -14.53 17.40 -7.30
C LEU A 109 -13.69 18.56 -6.71
N ILE A 110 -13.57 19.68 -7.43
CA ILE A 110 -12.79 20.83 -6.97
C ILE A 110 -13.43 21.47 -5.75
N PHE A 111 -14.76 21.66 -5.75
CA PHE A 111 -15.44 22.23 -4.59
C PHE A 111 -15.35 21.31 -3.38
N ASP A 112 -15.49 20.00 -3.57
CA ASP A 112 -15.30 19.02 -2.49
C ASP A 112 -13.88 19.07 -1.90
N LEU A 113 -12.86 19.25 -2.75
CA LEU A 113 -11.47 19.41 -2.32
C LEU A 113 -11.28 20.72 -1.54
N ILE A 114 -11.90 21.82 -1.97
CA ILE A 114 -11.87 23.11 -1.25
C ILE A 114 -12.54 22.98 0.12
N ASP A 115 -13.70 22.33 0.19
CA ASP A 115 -14.42 22.08 1.44
C ASP A 115 -13.63 21.16 2.38
N TYR A 116 -12.94 20.15 1.83
CA TYR A 116 -12.01 19.30 2.57
C TYR A 116 -10.85 20.11 3.16
N ALA A 117 -10.26 21.02 2.38
CA ALA A 117 -9.17 21.88 2.86
C ALA A 117 -9.61 22.77 4.02
N LYS A 118 -10.84 23.29 3.96
CA LYS A 118 -11.40 24.16 4.99
C LYS A 118 -11.76 23.39 6.27
N SER A 119 -12.33 22.21 6.14
CA SER A 119 -12.76 21.39 7.28
C SER A 119 -11.58 20.75 8.02
N GLU A 120 -10.63 20.16 7.31
CA GLU A 120 -9.53 19.41 7.92
C GLU A 120 -8.32 20.29 8.29
N PHE A 121 -8.01 21.32 7.49
CA PHE A 121 -6.80 22.13 7.68
C PHE A 121 -7.09 23.60 8.04
N ASN A 122 -8.36 24.02 8.06
CA ASN A 122 -8.75 25.41 8.28
C ASN A 122 -8.02 26.40 7.35
N ARG A 123 -7.83 26.00 6.09
CA ARG A 123 -7.21 26.81 5.04
C ARG A 123 -8.20 27.03 3.91
N ASP A 124 -8.28 28.27 3.44
CA ASP A 124 -9.07 28.62 2.27
C ASP A 124 -8.19 28.58 1.02
N PHE A 125 -8.66 27.85 0.00
CA PHE A 125 -8.06 27.82 -1.33
C PHE A 125 -9.11 28.24 -2.35
N ASN A 126 -8.67 28.88 -3.43
CA ASN A 126 -9.57 29.23 -4.53
C ASN A 126 -9.57 28.17 -5.63
N GLN A 127 -10.58 28.23 -6.50
CA GLN A 127 -10.75 27.28 -7.60
C GLN A 127 -9.53 27.20 -8.53
N VAL A 128 -8.89 28.34 -8.84
CA VAL A 128 -7.76 28.40 -9.78
C VAL A 128 -6.52 27.73 -9.18
N GLU A 129 -6.26 27.97 -7.89
CA GLU A 129 -5.16 27.34 -7.15
C GLU A 129 -5.28 25.82 -7.15
N ILE A 130 -6.49 25.28 -6.93
CA ILE A 130 -6.72 23.83 -6.96
C ILE A 130 -6.61 23.27 -8.39
N GLU A 131 -7.17 23.96 -9.39
CA GLU A 131 -7.06 23.53 -10.79
C GLU A 131 -5.59 23.48 -11.27
N GLU A 132 -4.81 24.52 -10.98
CA GLU A 132 -3.37 24.55 -11.29
C GLU A 132 -2.59 23.54 -10.44
N GLY A 133 -2.95 23.38 -9.17
CA GLY A 133 -2.37 22.40 -8.26
C GLY A 133 -2.53 20.96 -8.76
N ILE A 134 -3.71 20.59 -9.28
CA ILE A 134 -3.96 19.26 -9.87
C ILE A 134 -3.04 19.04 -11.07
N ILE A 135 -2.88 20.05 -11.93
CA ILE A 135 -1.98 19.97 -13.08
C ILE A 135 -0.52 19.85 -12.61
N ALA A 136 -0.11 20.64 -11.62
CA ALA A 136 1.24 20.61 -11.06
C ALA A 136 1.56 19.26 -10.41
N PHE A 137 0.58 18.67 -9.70
CA PHE A 137 0.68 17.35 -9.09
C PHE A 137 1.00 16.29 -10.15
N PHE A 138 0.21 16.21 -11.23
CA PHE A 138 0.49 15.25 -12.31
C PHE A 138 1.78 15.58 -13.08
N LYS A 139 2.06 16.86 -13.32
CA LYS A 139 3.27 17.32 -14.03
C LYS A 139 4.56 16.94 -13.30
N LYS A 140 4.56 16.90 -11.97
CA LYS A 140 5.72 16.44 -11.18
C LYS A 140 6.18 15.03 -11.60
N HIS A 141 5.24 14.20 -12.05
CA HIS A 141 5.48 12.82 -12.48
C HIS A 141 5.82 12.70 -13.97
N ASP A 142 5.84 13.81 -14.73
CA ASP A 142 6.27 13.80 -16.13
C ASP A 142 7.71 13.36 -16.26
N VAL A 143 8.60 13.74 -15.35
CA VAL A 143 10.03 13.39 -15.44
C VAL A 143 10.20 11.87 -15.39
N ASP A 144 9.42 11.18 -14.55
CA ASP A 144 9.50 9.73 -14.38
C ASP A 144 9.07 8.97 -15.63
N ILE A 145 8.16 9.56 -16.41
CA ILE A 145 7.62 8.98 -17.65
C ILE A 145 8.49 9.42 -18.83
N LEU A 146 8.70 10.72 -18.99
CA LEU A 146 9.26 11.37 -20.18
C LEU A 146 10.78 11.52 -20.17
N PHE A 147 11.53 10.93 -19.24
CA PHE A 147 13.01 11.07 -19.22
C PHE A 147 13.69 10.64 -20.54
N LEU A 148 13.04 9.77 -21.33
CA LEU A 148 13.51 9.33 -22.65
C LEU A 148 13.10 10.26 -23.79
N SER A 149 12.05 11.05 -23.59
CA SER A 149 11.51 11.98 -24.58
C SER A 149 12.47 13.18 -24.79
N GLU A 150 12.51 13.71 -26.01
CA GLU A 150 13.13 15.03 -26.26
C GLU A 150 12.25 16.17 -25.72
N PHE A 151 10.97 15.89 -25.52
CA PHE A 151 9.97 16.83 -25.01
C PHE A 151 9.75 16.64 -23.52
N LYS A 152 9.69 17.76 -22.79
CA LYS A 152 9.66 17.78 -21.32
C LYS A 152 8.29 17.47 -20.70
N THR A 153 7.20 17.80 -21.38
CA THR A 153 5.83 17.69 -20.83
C THR A 153 4.78 17.87 -21.93
N VAL A 154 3.59 17.29 -21.72
CA VAL A 154 2.35 17.60 -22.46
C VAL A 154 1.45 18.60 -21.73
N LEU A 155 1.73 18.85 -20.44
CA LEU A 155 0.96 19.72 -19.57
C LEU A 155 1.48 21.15 -19.66
N PRO A 156 0.62 22.16 -19.41
CA PRO A 156 1.04 23.56 -19.44
C PRO A 156 2.02 23.90 -18.29
N GLU A 157 2.65 25.07 -18.38
CA GLU A 157 3.37 25.64 -17.25
C GLU A 157 2.38 26.17 -16.21
N VAL A 158 2.53 25.72 -14.97
CA VAL A 158 1.70 26.10 -13.82
C VAL A 158 2.60 26.32 -12.60
N LYS A 159 2.17 27.18 -11.68
CA LYS A 159 2.93 27.43 -10.45
C LYS A 159 2.85 26.20 -9.55
N TYR A 160 4.00 25.67 -9.15
CA TYR A 160 4.06 24.62 -8.15
C TYR A 160 3.92 25.24 -6.75
N ASP A 161 3.00 24.72 -5.96
CA ASP A 161 2.78 25.08 -4.57
C ASP A 161 2.86 23.82 -3.69
N ILE A 162 3.76 23.83 -2.71
CA ILE A 162 4.01 22.68 -1.84
C ILE A 162 2.76 22.33 -1.03
N LYS A 163 2.04 23.35 -0.52
CA LYS A 163 0.85 23.19 0.31
C LYS A 163 -0.30 22.58 -0.48
N VAL A 164 -0.52 23.09 -1.69
CA VAL A 164 -1.55 22.55 -2.59
C VAL A 164 -1.21 21.12 -3.02
N ASN A 165 0.06 20.83 -3.30
CA ASN A 165 0.50 19.47 -3.64
C ASN A 165 0.28 18.48 -2.48
N HIS A 166 0.60 18.89 -1.24
CA HIS A 166 0.33 18.10 -0.04
C HIS A 166 -1.18 17.87 0.17
N LEU A 167 -1.98 18.94 0.07
CA LEU A 167 -3.44 18.88 0.18
C LEU A 167 -4.04 17.90 -0.83
N ILE A 168 -3.64 17.98 -2.10
CA ILE A 168 -4.12 17.06 -3.15
C ILE A 168 -3.73 15.62 -2.82
N GLY A 169 -2.49 15.36 -2.42
CA GLY A 169 -2.06 14.02 -2.01
C GLY A 169 -2.89 13.46 -0.85
N ASN A 170 -3.16 14.30 0.15
CA ASN A 170 -3.97 13.94 1.32
C ASN A 170 -5.44 13.69 0.94
N TYR A 171 -6.05 14.59 0.16
CA TYR A 171 -7.43 14.45 -0.33
C TYR A 171 -7.63 13.19 -1.17
N ILE A 172 -6.72 12.90 -2.12
CA ILE A 172 -6.78 11.68 -2.94
C ILE A 172 -6.71 10.44 -2.03
N SER A 173 -5.86 10.46 -1.00
CA SER A 173 -5.76 9.37 -0.03
C SER A 173 -7.04 9.20 0.79
N HIS A 174 -7.67 10.31 1.19
CA HIS A 174 -8.93 10.33 1.91
C HIS A 174 -10.09 9.75 1.07
N VAL A 175 -10.30 10.23 -0.16
CA VAL A 175 -11.40 9.74 -1.00
C VAL A 175 -11.16 8.30 -1.46
N TYR A 176 -9.91 7.87 -1.64
CA TYR A 176 -9.63 6.45 -1.92
C TYR A 176 -10.15 5.51 -0.81
N GLN A 177 -10.09 5.94 0.45
CA GLN A 177 -10.53 5.15 1.60
C GLN A 177 -12.02 5.31 1.89
N ASN A 178 -12.60 6.49 1.66
CA ASN A 178 -13.94 6.84 2.13
C ASN A 178 -15.00 6.99 1.02
N ASP A 179 -14.61 7.36 -0.20
CA ASP A 179 -15.52 7.61 -1.33
C ASP A 179 -14.92 7.21 -2.68
N PHE A 180 -15.12 5.95 -3.03
CA PHE A 180 -14.55 5.38 -4.25
C PHE A 180 -15.17 5.97 -5.54
N GLU A 181 -16.39 6.51 -5.52
CA GLU A 181 -17.00 7.10 -6.71
C GLU A 181 -16.30 8.42 -7.07
N LYS A 182 -16.05 9.29 -6.09
CA LYS A 182 -15.24 10.51 -6.32
C LYS A 182 -13.82 10.18 -6.75
N PHE A 183 -13.24 9.12 -6.16
CA PHE A 183 -11.91 8.66 -6.53
C PHE A 183 -11.82 8.24 -8.01
N LYS A 184 -12.90 7.71 -8.63
CA LYS A 184 -12.89 7.37 -10.07
C LYS A 184 -12.62 8.58 -10.96
N SER A 185 -13.08 9.77 -10.58
CA SER A 185 -12.82 11.02 -11.32
C SER A 185 -11.34 11.37 -11.33
N ILE A 186 -10.66 11.23 -10.19
CA ILE A 186 -9.21 11.44 -10.07
C ILE A 186 -8.45 10.37 -10.86
N ARG A 187 -8.85 9.10 -10.75
CA ARG A 187 -8.26 8.00 -11.52
C ARG A 187 -8.33 8.28 -13.03
N LYS A 188 -9.44 8.85 -13.50
CA LYS A 188 -9.63 9.24 -14.90
C LYS A 188 -8.59 10.27 -15.35
N LEU A 189 -8.25 11.24 -14.50
CA LEU A 189 -7.20 12.23 -14.78
C LEU A 189 -5.81 11.60 -14.83
N SER A 190 -5.47 10.74 -13.87
CA SER A 190 -4.18 10.04 -13.85
C SER A 190 -3.99 9.17 -15.09
N MET A 191 -5.04 8.46 -15.51
CA MET A 191 -5.01 7.67 -16.74
C MET A 191 -4.88 8.55 -17.99
N GLY A 192 -5.60 9.67 -18.03
CA GLY A 192 -5.50 10.65 -19.10
C GLY A 192 -4.10 11.25 -19.24
N HIS A 193 -3.46 11.56 -18.11
CA HIS A 193 -2.09 12.08 -18.02
C HIS A 193 -1.06 11.06 -18.51
N ALA A 194 -1.18 9.80 -18.09
CA ALA A 194 -0.30 8.74 -18.58
C ALA A 194 -0.43 8.56 -20.11
N LEU A 195 -1.67 8.53 -20.64
CA LEU A 195 -1.91 8.40 -22.09
C LEU A 195 -1.44 9.60 -22.89
N SER A 196 -1.54 10.81 -22.32
CA SER A 196 -1.06 12.01 -22.98
C SER A 196 0.45 12.09 -23.00
N SER A 197 1.11 11.74 -21.91
CA SER A 197 2.58 11.65 -21.87
C SER A 197 3.12 10.65 -22.89
N VAL A 198 2.43 9.52 -23.07
CA VAL A 198 2.82 8.49 -24.02
C VAL A 198 2.95 8.99 -25.46
N ILE A 199 2.15 9.98 -25.87
CA ILE A 199 2.19 10.48 -27.25
C ILE A 199 3.52 11.14 -27.61
N LEU A 200 4.29 11.55 -26.59
CA LEU A 200 5.60 12.15 -26.76
C LEU A 200 6.70 11.12 -27.02
N PHE A 201 6.45 9.83 -26.77
CA PHE A 201 7.41 8.79 -27.11
C PHE A 201 7.44 8.54 -28.62
N ASP A 202 8.64 8.29 -29.14
CA ASP A 202 8.89 8.00 -30.55
C ASP A 202 8.01 6.81 -31.02
N PRO A 203 7.33 6.90 -32.19
CA PRO A 203 6.66 5.79 -32.86
C PRO A 203 7.46 4.47 -32.93
N MET A 204 8.80 4.47 -32.83
CA MET A 204 9.58 3.22 -32.72
C MET A 204 9.27 2.43 -31.43
N ALA A 205 8.89 3.10 -30.34
CA ALA A 205 8.35 2.45 -29.14
C ALA A 205 7.13 1.57 -29.51
N GLN A 206 6.29 1.98 -30.45
CA GLN A 206 5.13 1.19 -30.90
C GLN A 206 5.52 -0.20 -31.46
N SER A 207 6.66 -0.31 -32.15
CA SER A 207 7.18 -1.57 -32.72
C SER A 207 8.08 -2.36 -31.76
N ALA A 208 8.67 -1.68 -30.78
CA ALA A 208 9.62 -2.21 -29.80
C ALA A 208 8.99 -3.15 -28.76
N TYR A 209 7.66 -3.11 -28.63
CA TYR A 209 6.91 -3.66 -27.50
C TYR A 209 5.77 -4.59 -27.92
N SER A 210 5.54 -4.82 -29.21
CA SER A 210 4.48 -5.71 -29.69
C SER A 210 4.81 -7.22 -29.59
N SER A 211 5.92 -7.59 -28.93
CA SER A 211 6.37 -8.98 -28.86
C SER A 211 6.96 -9.32 -27.49
N LYS A 212 6.83 -10.59 -27.10
CA LYS A 212 7.27 -11.14 -25.80
C LYS A 212 8.71 -10.76 -25.45
N LEU A 213 8.95 -10.40 -24.18
CA LEU A 213 10.23 -9.98 -23.60
C LEU A 213 11.19 -11.14 -23.26
N ARG A 214 11.09 -12.27 -23.97
CA ARG A 214 11.78 -13.55 -23.65
C ARG A 214 13.31 -13.47 -23.58
N ASN A 215 13.91 -12.46 -24.21
CA ASN A 215 15.35 -12.27 -24.32
C ASN A 215 15.82 -10.99 -23.64
N VAL A 216 15.05 -10.47 -22.68
CA VAL A 216 15.41 -9.26 -21.93
C VAL A 216 15.57 -9.63 -20.45
N ASN A 217 16.73 -9.29 -19.92
CA ASN A 217 17.11 -9.41 -18.52
C ASN A 217 16.98 -8.04 -17.87
N PHE A 218 16.19 -7.97 -16.80
CA PHE A 218 16.01 -6.76 -16.00
C PHE A 218 16.76 -6.90 -14.67
N TYR A 219 17.58 -5.91 -14.35
CA TYR A 219 18.36 -5.83 -13.12
C TYR A 219 17.71 -4.77 -12.23
N LEU A 220 17.33 -5.16 -11.02
CA LEU A 220 16.52 -4.34 -10.13
C LEU A 220 17.39 -3.53 -9.16
N ASP A 221 17.11 -2.24 -9.05
CA ASP A 221 17.77 -1.34 -8.11
C ASP A 221 17.32 -1.54 -6.66
N THR A 222 18.15 -1.13 -5.70
CA THR A 222 17.91 -1.27 -4.25
C THR A 222 16.60 -0.62 -3.80
N PRO A 223 16.27 0.64 -4.17
CA PRO A 223 15.00 1.25 -3.78
C PRO A 223 13.78 0.52 -4.35
N PHE A 224 13.90 -0.10 -5.53
CA PHE A 224 12.84 -0.91 -6.10
C PHE A 224 12.60 -2.17 -5.25
N ILE A 225 13.67 -2.85 -4.84
CA ILE A 225 13.61 -4.03 -3.97
C ILE A 225 13.05 -3.68 -2.59
N LEU A 226 13.44 -2.55 -2.00
CA LEU A 226 12.88 -2.07 -0.73
C LEU A 226 11.38 -1.79 -0.84
N GLY A 227 10.94 -1.24 -1.97
CA GLY A 227 9.52 -1.10 -2.30
C GLY A 227 8.81 -2.45 -2.39
N LEU A 228 9.40 -3.42 -3.10
CA LEU A 228 8.86 -4.77 -3.28
C LEU A 228 8.63 -5.54 -1.97
N ILE A 229 9.50 -5.36 -0.97
CA ILE A 229 9.39 -6.07 0.31
C ILE A 229 8.57 -5.31 1.37
N GLY A 230 8.08 -4.11 1.05
CA GLY A 230 7.12 -3.34 1.86
C GLY A 230 7.66 -2.12 2.59
N PHE A 231 8.94 -1.75 2.42
CA PHE A 231 9.54 -0.60 3.12
C PHE A 231 9.28 0.76 2.45
N SER A 232 8.31 0.82 1.54
CA SER A 232 7.88 2.08 0.89
C SER A 232 6.36 2.21 0.84
N GLY A 233 5.64 1.49 1.70
CA GLY A 233 4.19 1.50 1.76
C GLY A 233 3.53 0.39 0.95
N LYS A 234 2.31 0.02 1.35
CA LYS A 234 1.56 -1.08 0.75
C LYS A 234 1.25 -0.85 -0.73
N ALA A 235 0.87 0.38 -1.09
CA ALA A 235 0.60 0.73 -2.48
C ALA A 235 1.84 0.54 -3.38
N LYS A 236 3.03 0.93 -2.90
CA LYS A 236 4.28 0.75 -3.67
C LYS A 236 4.68 -0.73 -3.76
N GLU A 237 4.53 -1.49 -2.68
CA GLU A 237 4.72 -2.95 -2.67
C GLU A 237 3.88 -3.61 -3.77
N GLU A 238 2.59 -3.33 -3.76
CA GLU A 238 1.66 -3.91 -4.73
C GLU A 238 1.92 -3.45 -6.17
N ALA A 239 2.42 -2.23 -6.37
CA ALA A 239 2.81 -1.72 -7.69
C ALA A 239 4.05 -2.47 -8.21
N CYS A 240 5.04 -2.68 -7.35
CA CYS A 240 6.26 -3.42 -7.71
C CYS A 240 5.93 -4.88 -8.05
N VAL A 241 5.12 -5.55 -7.23
CA VAL A 241 4.67 -6.94 -7.49
C VAL A 241 3.97 -7.04 -8.85
N GLU A 242 3.06 -6.12 -9.15
CA GLU A 242 2.32 -6.12 -10.41
C GLU A 242 3.21 -5.87 -11.64
N LEU A 243 4.20 -4.98 -11.50
CA LEU A 243 5.20 -4.74 -12.54
C LEU A 243 6.02 -6.01 -12.81
N LEU A 244 6.51 -6.68 -11.76
CA LEU A 244 7.27 -7.92 -11.89
C LEU A 244 6.43 -9.05 -12.50
N ASP A 245 5.17 -9.20 -12.08
CA ASP A 245 4.26 -10.20 -12.64
C ASP A 245 3.97 -9.94 -14.12
N SER A 246 3.83 -8.67 -14.52
CA SER A 246 3.69 -8.27 -15.92
C SER A 246 4.92 -8.64 -16.73
N LEU A 247 6.11 -8.29 -16.25
CA LEU A 247 7.40 -8.62 -16.89
C LEU A 247 7.58 -10.14 -17.06
N LYS A 248 7.29 -10.91 -16.01
CA LYS A 248 7.33 -12.38 -16.05
C LYS A 248 6.32 -12.97 -17.04
N SER A 249 5.13 -12.40 -17.11
CA SER A 249 4.09 -12.87 -18.05
C SER A 249 4.52 -12.66 -19.52
N GLU A 250 5.33 -11.64 -19.78
CA GLU A 250 5.96 -11.40 -21.08
C GLU A 250 7.23 -12.23 -21.33
N GLY A 251 7.68 -13.00 -20.33
CA GLY A 251 8.81 -13.92 -20.42
C GLY A 251 10.17 -13.31 -20.08
N ALA A 252 10.21 -12.12 -19.50
CA ALA A 252 11.46 -11.49 -19.07
C ALA A 252 12.11 -12.24 -17.90
N LYS A 253 13.44 -12.13 -17.78
CA LYS A 253 14.20 -12.62 -16.62
C LYS A 253 14.51 -11.48 -15.67
N LEU A 254 14.46 -11.75 -14.38
CA LEU A 254 14.65 -10.76 -13.33
C LEU A 254 15.90 -11.11 -12.54
N PHE A 255 16.78 -10.12 -12.35
CA PHE A 255 18.04 -10.27 -11.66
C PHE A 255 18.20 -9.20 -10.58
N LEU A 256 18.94 -9.55 -9.53
CA LEU A 256 19.48 -8.62 -8.54
C LEU A 256 21.00 -8.74 -8.54
N LEU A 257 21.69 -7.61 -8.73
CA LEU A 257 23.15 -7.58 -8.65
C LEU A 257 23.60 -7.74 -7.20
N GLU A 258 24.69 -8.46 -6.97
CA GLU A 258 25.12 -8.71 -5.58
C GLU A 258 25.52 -7.43 -4.83
N THR A 259 25.99 -6.42 -5.56
CA THR A 259 26.23 -5.09 -4.98
C THR A 259 24.93 -4.40 -4.50
N ASN A 260 23.81 -4.59 -5.19
CA ASN A 260 22.50 -4.10 -4.74
C ASN A 260 21.90 -4.98 -3.62
N TYR A 261 22.13 -6.29 -3.66
CA TYR A 261 21.74 -7.21 -2.59
C TYR A 261 22.41 -6.82 -1.25
N GLU A 262 23.73 -6.62 -1.26
CA GLU A 262 24.50 -6.19 -0.08
C GLU A 262 24.02 -4.84 0.45
N GLU A 263 23.65 -3.91 -0.44
CA GLU A 263 23.07 -2.63 -0.03
C GLU A 263 21.73 -2.83 0.70
N VAL A 264 20.81 -3.64 0.15
CA VAL A 264 19.52 -3.90 0.80
C VAL A 264 19.76 -4.47 2.20
N MET A 265 20.64 -5.46 2.33
CA MET A 265 20.98 -6.07 3.62
C MET A 265 21.57 -5.05 4.59
N THR A 266 22.51 -4.22 4.14
CA THR A 266 23.15 -3.18 4.97
C THR A 266 22.13 -2.14 5.44
N LEU A 267 21.21 -1.71 4.56
CA LEU A 267 20.16 -0.76 4.91
C LEU A 267 19.16 -1.33 5.92
N LEU A 268 18.76 -2.59 5.75
CA LEU A 268 17.83 -3.25 6.67
C LEU A 268 18.48 -3.51 8.04
N ASP A 269 19.76 -3.89 8.07
CA ASP A 269 20.51 -4.09 9.31
C ASP A 269 20.72 -2.77 10.09
N ASP A 270 21.05 -1.68 9.39
CA ASP A 270 21.12 -0.34 10.00
C ASP A 270 19.76 0.10 10.54
N CYS A 271 18.67 -0.16 9.80
CA CYS A 271 17.31 0.12 10.26
C CYS A 271 16.97 -0.66 11.53
N TYR A 272 17.22 -1.98 11.53
CA TYR A 272 17.00 -2.83 12.69
C TYR A 272 17.79 -2.34 13.91
N SER A 273 19.10 -2.16 13.75
CA SER A 273 20.00 -1.73 14.81
C SER A 273 19.59 -0.40 15.43
N ARG A 274 19.14 0.56 14.61
CA ARG A 274 18.69 1.87 15.08
C ARG A 274 17.34 1.80 15.78
N LEU A 275 16.37 1.07 15.24
CA LEU A 275 15.07 0.88 15.88
C LEU A 275 15.21 0.20 17.25
N VAL A 276 16.11 -0.79 17.39
CA VAL A 276 16.40 -1.45 18.68
C VAL A 276 16.99 -0.48 19.69
N ARG A 277 17.91 0.39 19.27
CA ARG A 277 18.56 1.37 20.15
C ARG A 277 17.61 2.47 20.62
N GLY A 278 16.49 2.71 19.93
CA GLY A 278 15.50 3.72 20.28
C GLY A 278 15.96 5.17 20.18
N ASN A 279 17.22 5.42 19.80
CA ASN A 279 17.79 6.75 19.62
C ASN A 279 18.43 6.84 18.23
N PHE A 280 17.74 7.52 17.32
CA PHE A 280 18.21 7.77 15.97
C PHE A 280 17.85 9.18 15.53
N ASP A 281 18.73 9.75 14.71
CA ASP A 281 18.50 11.04 14.10
C ASP A 281 17.78 10.89 12.76
N ILE A 282 16.51 11.31 12.71
CA ILE A 282 15.69 11.28 11.50
C ILE A 282 16.38 12.06 10.36
N GLN A 283 17.15 13.11 10.65
CA GLN A 283 17.88 13.89 9.65
C GLN A 283 18.81 13.00 8.80
N TYR A 284 19.61 12.18 9.46
CA TYR A 284 20.64 11.33 8.84
C TYR A 284 20.17 9.89 8.62
N SER A 285 18.86 9.66 8.71
CA SER A 285 18.24 8.35 8.54
C SER A 285 17.92 8.08 7.07
N SER A 286 18.06 6.81 6.68
CA SER A 286 17.67 6.35 5.35
C SER A 286 16.16 6.55 5.13
N ARG A 287 15.72 6.62 3.87
CA ARG A 287 14.28 6.66 3.53
C ARG A 287 13.53 5.47 4.14
N THR A 288 14.17 4.30 4.17
CA THR A 288 13.65 3.09 4.81
C THR A 288 13.42 3.27 6.30
N LEU A 289 14.39 3.85 7.03
CA LEU A 289 14.24 4.09 8.47
C LEU A 289 13.17 5.14 8.74
N LYS A 290 13.14 6.24 7.97
CA LYS A 290 12.08 7.25 8.05
C LYS A 290 10.69 6.62 7.86
N TYR A 291 10.56 5.71 6.90
CA TYR A 291 9.34 4.93 6.68
C TYR A 291 8.98 4.04 7.88
N CYS A 292 9.96 3.30 8.43
CA CYS A 292 9.73 2.42 9.58
C CYS A 292 9.21 3.21 10.79
N VAL A 293 9.82 4.36 11.07
CA VAL A 293 9.45 5.25 12.17
C VAL A 293 8.05 5.80 11.95
N ARG A 294 7.76 6.35 10.77
CA ARG A 294 6.45 6.93 10.44
C ARG A 294 5.30 5.93 10.58
N ASN A 295 5.53 4.66 10.25
CA ASN A 295 4.51 3.62 10.26
C ASN A 295 4.58 2.71 11.50
N ASN A 296 5.35 3.07 12.53
CA ASN A 296 5.52 2.30 13.76
C ASN A 296 5.92 0.82 13.51
N ILE A 297 6.77 0.59 12.51
CA ILE A 297 7.30 -0.75 12.20
C ILE A 297 8.20 -1.21 13.33
N ARG A 298 7.92 -2.39 13.88
CA ARG A 298 8.67 -2.94 15.01
C ARG A 298 10.03 -3.49 14.54
N PRO A 299 11.07 -3.46 15.40
CA PRO A 299 12.34 -4.11 15.10
C PRO A 299 12.20 -5.59 14.69
N SER A 300 11.28 -6.32 15.33
CA SER A 300 10.99 -7.72 15.02
C SER A 300 10.44 -7.93 13.60
N GLU A 301 9.69 -6.97 13.06
CA GLU A 301 9.18 -7.00 11.69
C GLU A 301 10.32 -6.78 10.69
N VAL A 302 11.22 -5.82 10.96
CA VAL A 302 12.41 -5.59 10.13
C VAL A 302 13.32 -6.82 10.12
N GLN A 303 13.56 -7.43 11.29
CA GLN A 303 14.38 -8.63 11.38
C GLN A 303 13.75 -9.84 10.69
N SER A 304 12.42 -9.96 10.74
CA SER A 304 11.70 -11.00 9.99
C SER A 304 11.90 -10.81 8.48
N LYS A 305 11.82 -9.58 7.98
CA LYS A 305 12.06 -9.26 6.57
C LYS A 305 13.52 -9.51 6.16
N LEU A 306 14.49 -9.15 7.00
CA LEU A 306 15.91 -9.44 6.79
C LEU A 306 16.15 -10.95 6.64
N THR A 307 15.58 -11.75 7.54
CA THR A 307 15.75 -13.21 7.57
C THR A 307 15.08 -13.88 6.37
N LEU A 308 13.92 -13.38 5.94
CA LEU A 308 13.14 -13.92 4.84
C LEU A 308 13.52 -13.36 3.47
N PHE A 309 14.47 -12.42 3.39
CA PHE A 309 14.75 -11.67 2.17
C PHE A 309 15.11 -12.57 0.98
N THR A 310 16.01 -13.53 1.18
CA THR A 310 16.38 -14.51 0.13
C THR A 310 15.16 -15.31 -0.36
N LYS A 311 14.27 -15.70 0.55
CA LYS A 311 13.04 -16.42 0.22
C LYS A 311 12.03 -15.54 -0.55
N GLU A 312 11.97 -14.24 -0.25
CA GLU A 312 11.14 -13.30 -1.03
C GLU A 312 11.68 -13.13 -2.46
N LEU A 313 13.01 -13.08 -2.66
CA LEU A 313 13.59 -13.06 -4.00
C LEU A 313 13.22 -14.31 -4.81
N GLU A 314 13.34 -15.50 -4.20
CA GLU A 314 12.94 -16.77 -4.82
C GLU A 314 11.45 -16.80 -5.16
N ARG A 315 10.59 -16.33 -4.24
CA ARG A 315 9.14 -16.23 -4.45
C ARG A 315 8.81 -15.37 -5.68
N HIS A 316 9.55 -14.28 -5.88
CA HIS A 316 9.38 -13.39 -7.02
C HIS A 316 10.13 -13.85 -8.28
N LYS A 317 10.89 -14.94 -8.22
CA LYS A 317 11.76 -15.47 -9.30
C LYS A 317 12.82 -14.44 -9.73
N ILE A 318 13.48 -13.84 -8.75
CA ILE A 318 14.59 -12.92 -8.95
C ILE A 318 15.89 -13.68 -8.68
N ASP A 319 16.69 -13.87 -9.72
CA ASP A 319 17.97 -14.56 -9.62
C ASP A 319 19.08 -13.58 -9.19
N ARG A 320 20.07 -14.05 -8.43
CA ARG A 320 21.24 -13.24 -8.06
C ARG A 320 22.35 -13.40 -9.08
N THR A 321 23.05 -12.30 -9.37
CA THR A 321 24.20 -12.31 -10.28
C THR A 321 25.23 -11.25 -9.90
N GLU A 322 26.47 -11.46 -10.33
CA GLU A 322 27.54 -10.50 -10.13
C GLU A 322 27.69 -9.55 -11.32
N VAL A 323 28.30 -8.40 -11.05
CA VAL A 323 28.69 -7.45 -12.10
C VAL A 323 29.85 -8.05 -12.92
N PRO A 324 29.85 -8.00 -14.27
CA PRO A 324 30.92 -8.58 -15.07
C PRO A 324 32.28 -7.98 -14.74
N GLU A 325 33.32 -8.81 -14.70
CA GLU A 325 34.69 -8.35 -14.45
C GLU A 325 35.19 -7.38 -15.52
N HIS A 326 36.03 -6.43 -15.10
CA HIS A 326 36.61 -5.41 -15.96
C HIS A 326 37.66 -5.99 -16.93
N TYR A 327 38.50 -6.93 -16.46
CA TYR A 327 39.64 -7.44 -17.23
C TYR A 327 39.21 -8.30 -18.43
N GLY A 328 38.19 -9.15 -18.25
CA GLY A 328 37.62 -9.97 -19.32
C GLY A 328 36.81 -9.18 -20.37
N ASN A 329 36.44 -7.93 -20.08
CA ASN A 329 35.53 -7.12 -20.89
C ASN A 329 36.11 -5.74 -21.25
N ARG A 330 37.44 -5.61 -21.36
CA ARG A 330 38.13 -4.33 -21.65
C ARG A 330 37.55 -3.54 -22.84
N LYS A 331 37.02 -4.23 -23.86
CA LYS A 331 36.43 -3.62 -25.06
C LYS A 331 35.07 -2.93 -24.83
N TYR A 332 34.43 -3.18 -23.68
CA TYR A 332 33.09 -2.70 -23.34
C TYR A 332 33.08 -1.86 -22.06
N GLN A 333 34.24 -1.35 -21.66
CA GLN A 333 34.35 -0.41 -20.55
C GLN A 333 33.87 0.97 -21.00
N ILE A 334 33.27 1.69 -20.06
CA ILE A 334 32.84 3.08 -20.23
C ILE A 334 33.72 4.00 -19.39
N ALA A 335 33.70 5.30 -19.68
CA ALA A 335 34.38 6.31 -18.88
C ALA A 335 33.64 6.51 -17.53
N GLU A 336 34.00 5.71 -16.52
CA GLU A 336 33.38 5.72 -15.19
C GLU A 336 33.54 7.07 -14.47
N ASP A 337 34.66 7.75 -14.69
CA ASP A 337 34.95 9.10 -14.23
C ASP A 337 33.95 10.12 -14.78
N LYS A 338 33.72 10.11 -16.10
CA LYS A 338 32.73 11.00 -16.74
C LYS A 338 31.30 10.68 -16.29
N LEU A 339 30.96 9.41 -16.10
CA LEU A 339 29.65 9.01 -15.60
C LEU A 339 29.45 9.51 -14.16
N PHE A 340 30.47 9.38 -13.31
CA PHE A 340 30.46 9.91 -11.94
C PHE A 340 30.20 11.42 -11.93
N GLU A 341 30.96 12.20 -12.70
CA GLU A 341 30.79 13.65 -12.82
C GLU A 341 29.37 14.01 -13.32
N LYS A 342 28.83 13.25 -14.27
CA LYS A 342 27.46 13.47 -14.79
C LYS A 342 26.41 13.25 -13.71
N ILE A 343 26.51 12.14 -12.97
CA ILE A 343 25.59 11.82 -11.87
C ILE A 343 25.66 12.91 -10.80
N VAL A 344 26.86 13.30 -10.39
CA VAL A 344 27.08 14.41 -9.43
C VAL A 344 26.41 15.68 -9.92
N SER A 345 26.67 16.10 -11.16
CA SER A 345 26.13 17.35 -11.72
C SER A 345 24.60 17.39 -11.74
N ILE A 346 23.94 16.25 -11.97
CA ILE A 346 22.48 16.15 -12.01
C ILE A 346 21.93 16.08 -10.59
N TYR A 347 22.59 15.37 -9.68
CA TYR A 347 22.16 15.30 -8.28
C TYR A 347 22.24 16.68 -7.61
N SER A 348 23.30 17.45 -7.89
CA SER A 348 23.44 18.84 -7.38
C SER A 348 22.37 19.77 -7.94
N LYS A 349 21.93 19.59 -9.20
CA LYS A 349 20.84 20.39 -9.79
C LYS A 349 19.46 20.08 -9.21
N HIS A 350 19.24 18.84 -8.78
CA HIS A 350 17.96 18.38 -8.25
C HIS A 350 17.85 18.41 -6.73
N SER A 351 18.94 18.71 -6.03
CA SER A 351 18.96 18.79 -4.58
C SER A 351 19.27 20.23 -4.15
N ILE A 352 18.59 20.71 -3.10
CA ILE A 352 18.69 22.09 -2.58
C ILE A 352 20.06 22.30 -1.85
N TYR A 353 21.05 21.45 -2.12
CA TYR A 353 22.35 21.47 -1.47
C TYR A 353 23.41 22.04 -2.42
N SER A 354 24.30 22.88 -1.88
CA SER A 354 25.47 23.40 -2.57
C SER A 354 26.41 22.25 -3.00
N GLU A 355 27.20 22.49 -4.05
CA GLU A 355 28.24 21.56 -4.55
C GLU A 355 29.27 21.16 -3.47
N GLU A 356 29.39 21.94 -2.38
CA GLU A 356 30.33 21.70 -1.27
C GLU A 356 29.88 20.61 -0.26
N ASP A 357 28.62 20.17 -0.26
CA ASP A 357 28.05 19.25 0.75
C ASP A 357 27.67 17.86 0.21
N ILE A 358 28.49 17.29 -0.68
CA ILE A 358 28.42 15.84 -0.95
C ILE A 358 29.05 15.11 0.24
N SER A 359 28.24 14.88 1.27
CA SER A 359 28.66 14.04 2.41
C SER A 359 29.24 12.70 1.92
N THR A 360 30.21 12.13 2.62
CA THR A 360 30.87 10.84 2.29
C THR A 360 29.87 9.70 1.99
N ARG A 361 28.68 9.72 2.60
CA ARG A 361 27.62 8.73 2.33
C ARG A 361 27.01 8.85 0.93
N LYS A 362 26.88 10.08 0.39
CA LYS A 362 26.38 10.30 -0.98
C LYS A 362 27.40 9.83 -2.00
N GLU A 363 28.69 10.06 -1.75
CA GLU A 363 29.77 9.61 -2.63
C GLU A 363 29.80 8.08 -2.77
N ILE A 364 29.67 7.34 -1.66
CA ILE A 364 29.59 5.86 -1.69
C ILE A 364 28.40 5.38 -2.53
N SER A 365 27.22 6.02 -2.40
CA SER A 365 26.05 5.68 -3.22
C SER A 365 26.30 5.93 -4.70
N ILE A 366 26.91 7.07 -5.06
CA ILE A 366 27.19 7.42 -6.45
C ILE A 366 28.22 6.46 -7.06
N LEU A 367 29.30 6.12 -6.34
CA LEU A 367 30.30 5.15 -6.81
C LEU A 367 29.68 3.78 -7.08
N ARG A 368 28.75 3.35 -6.24
CA ARG A 368 27.99 2.12 -6.46
C ARG A 368 27.10 2.22 -7.70
N ASP A 369 26.39 3.32 -7.87
CA ASP A 369 25.55 3.54 -9.07
C ASP A 369 26.41 3.47 -10.34
N VAL A 370 27.60 4.10 -10.34
CA VAL A 370 28.59 4.01 -11.42
C VAL A 370 29.01 2.55 -11.67
N LYS A 371 29.35 1.80 -10.61
CA LYS A 371 29.75 0.38 -10.72
C LYS A 371 28.65 -0.47 -11.37
N VAL A 372 27.40 -0.25 -10.97
CA VAL A 372 26.23 -0.96 -11.52
C VAL A 372 26.00 -0.62 -12.98
N ILE A 373 25.93 0.66 -13.34
CA ILE A 373 25.69 1.11 -14.72
C ILE A 373 26.84 0.69 -15.65
N SER A 374 28.08 0.79 -15.20
CA SER A 374 29.25 0.29 -15.91
C SER A 374 29.18 -1.23 -16.12
N GLY A 375 28.70 -1.96 -15.11
CA GLY A 375 28.40 -3.38 -15.19
C GLY A 375 27.39 -3.75 -16.28
N ILE A 376 26.28 -3.02 -16.32
CA ILE A 376 25.21 -3.23 -17.32
C ILE A 376 25.71 -2.90 -18.72
N SER A 377 26.53 -1.86 -18.86
CA SER A 377 27.19 -1.55 -20.14
C SER A 377 28.07 -2.69 -20.64
N ARG A 378 28.78 -3.38 -19.73
CA ARG A 378 29.54 -4.60 -20.07
C ARG A 378 28.64 -5.77 -20.45
N PHE A 379 27.54 -6.00 -19.73
CA PHE A 379 26.55 -7.02 -20.12
C PHE A 379 26.00 -6.77 -21.53
N ARG A 380 25.75 -5.51 -21.89
CA ARG A 380 25.27 -5.11 -23.23
C ARG A 380 26.28 -5.31 -24.34
N LYS A 381 27.58 -5.45 -24.05
CA LYS A 381 28.64 -5.65 -25.05
C LYS A 381 28.59 -4.64 -26.22
N GLY A 382 28.30 -3.38 -25.92
CA GLY A 382 28.19 -2.30 -26.92
C GLY A 382 26.92 -2.32 -27.77
N ASN A 383 25.92 -3.11 -27.40
CA ASN A 383 24.63 -3.16 -28.09
C ASN A 383 23.83 -1.85 -27.90
N LYS A 384 23.71 -1.08 -28.99
CA LYS A 384 22.94 0.16 -29.06
C LYS A 384 21.51 -0.16 -29.51
N ALA A 385 20.66 -0.48 -28.54
CA ALA A 385 19.31 -0.89 -28.85
C ALA A 385 18.39 0.31 -29.12
N VAL A 386 17.59 0.21 -30.18
CA VAL A 386 16.52 1.18 -30.50
C VAL A 386 15.16 0.74 -29.94
N SER A 387 15.11 -0.40 -29.24
CA SER A 387 13.91 -1.00 -28.64
C SER A 387 14.25 -1.78 -27.37
N ILE A 388 13.32 -1.87 -26.41
CA ILE A 388 13.54 -2.66 -25.18
C ILE A 388 13.81 -4.13 -25.49
N LYS A 389 13.12 -4.69 -26.48
CA LYS A 389 13.37 -6.06 -26.94
C LYS A 389 14.83 -6.28 -27.35
N GLN A 390 15.42 -5.33 -28.05
CA GLN A 390 16.80 -5.42 -28.51
C GLN A 390 17.80 -5.06 -27.42
N ALA A 391 17.38 -4.38 -26.35
CA ALA A 391 18.28 -3.92 -25.29
C ALA A 391 19.03 -5.08 -24.63
N GLY A 392 18.38 -6.24 -24.50
CA GLY A 392 18.94 -7.45 -23.89
C GLY A 392 19.09 -7.33 -22.37
N GLU A 393 19.72 -6.25 -21.91
CA GLU A 393 20.11 -6.04 -20.51
C GLU A 393 19.66 -4.64 -20.10
N ILE A 394 18.84 -4.52 -19.05
CA ILE A 394 18.27 -3.24 -18.62
C ILE A 394 18.31 -3.13 -17.11
N PHE A 395 18.87 -2.05 -16.58
CA PHE A 395 18.75 -1.69 -15.17
C PHE A 395 17.48 -0.88 -14.94
N VAL A 396 16.73 -1.25 -13.89
CA VAL A 396 15.45 -0.62 -13.53
C VAL A 396 15.61 0.05 -12.18
N THR A 397 15.49 1.37 -12.17
CA THR A 397 15.61 2.20 -10.96
C THR A 397 14.31 2.95 -10.66
N THR A 398 14.11 3.32 -9.40
CA THR A 398 13.09 4.33 -9.03
C THR A 398 13.68 5.74 -8.96
N ASN A 399 14.98 5.90 -9.22
CA ASN A 399 15.69 7.17 -9.19
C ASN A 399 15.78 7.75 -10.61
N THR A 400 14.85 8.66 -10.90
CA THR A 400 14.76 9.33 -12.20
C THR A 400 16.00 10.16 -12.53
N ALA A 401 16.68 10.73 -11.53
CA ALA A 401 17.93 11.46 -11.74
C ALA A 401 19.05 10.54 -12.23
N LEU A 402 19.12 9.30 -11.72
CA LEU A 402 20.09 8.30 -12.18
C LEU A 402 19.80 7.86 -13.62
N ALA A 403 18.53 7.58 -13.94
CA ALA A 403 18.12 7.20 -15.30
C ALA A 403 18.42 8.32 -16.31
N PHE A 404 18.16 9.58 -15.94
CA PHE A 404 18.47 10.74 -16.77
C PHE A 404 19.97 10.95 -16.94
N ALA A 405 20.77 10.85 -15.87
CA ALA A 405 22.22 10.95 -15.94
C ALA A 405 22.85 9.89 -16.85
N THR A 406 22.37 8.66 -16.74
CA THR A 406 22.79 7.54 -17.59
C THR A 406 22.48 7.82 -19.07
N ARG A 407 21.27 8.32 -19.36
CA ARG A 407 20.87 8.66 -20.73
C ARG A 407 21.74 9.77 -21.32
N GLU A 408 21.97 10.86 -20.59
CA GLU A 408 22.78 11.98 -21.09
C GLU A 408 24.23 11.56 -21.32
N PHE A 409 24.79 10.75 -20.42
CA PHE A 409 26.11 10.13 -20.61
C PHE A 409 26.17 9.26 -21.88
N GLU A 410 25.23 8.33 -22.05
CA GLU A 410 25.21 7.45 -23.23
C GLU A 410 24.97 8.21 -24.54
N LYS A 411 24.17 9.29 -24.50
CA LYS A 411 23.92 10.15 -25.66
C LYS A 411 25.21 10.82 -26.14
N GLU A 412 26.05 11.29 -25.22
CA GLU A 412 27.36 11.87 -25.53
C GLU A 412 28.30 10.81 -26.13
N GLU A 413 28.36 9.61 -25.54
CA GLU A 413 29.18 8.48 -26.03
C GLU A 413 28.71 7.96 -27.41
N TYR A 414 27.41 8.06 -27.72
CA TYR A 414 26.84 7.59 -28.98
C TYR A 414 26.80 8.65 -30.09
N LEU A 415 27.58 9.73 -29.97
CA LEU A 415 27.64 10.82 -30.95
C LEU A 415 26.26 11.45 -31.22
N SER A 416 25.49 11.69 -30.16
CA SER A 416 24.16 12.33 -30.23
C SER A 416 23.09 11.53 -30.98
N ALA A 417 23.17 10.20 -30.98
CA ALA A 417 22.05 9.36 -31.39
C ALA A 417 20.80 9.74 -30.56
N THR A 418 19.72 10.17 -31.23
CA THR A 418 18.47 10.59 -30.56
C THR A 418 17.58 9.41 -30.19
N ASN A 419 17.75 8.28 -30.89
CA ASN A 419 16.82 7.16 -30.86
C ASN A 419 17.50 5.90 -30.30
N PHE A 420 17.61 5.80 -28.97
CA PHE A 420 18.11 4.59 -28.29
C PHE A 420 17.43 4.37 -26.93
N ILE A 421 17.51 3.14 -26.43
CA ILE A 421 17.10 2.77 -25.07
C ILE A 421 18.35 2.74 -24.18
N PRO A 422 18.45 3.60 -23.15
CA PRO A 422 19.61 3.63 -22.27
C PRO A 422 19.73 2.37 -21.41
N SER A 423 20.91 2.16 -20.81
CA SER A 423 21.17 1.04 -19.89
C SER A 423 20.33 1.09 -18.63
N CYS A 424 19.93 2.28 -18.20
CA CYS A 424 19.10 2.53 -17.04
C CYS A 424 17.76 3.15 -17.44
N ILE A 425 16.65 2.56 -16.99
CA ILE A 425 15.31 3.11 -17.15
C ILE A 425 14.56 3.17 -15.83
N THR A 426 13.53 4.02 -15.76
CA THR A 426 12.67 4.09 -14.59
C THR A 426 11.65 2.95 -14.55
N ASP A 427 11.30 2.47 -13.36
CA ASP A 427 10.18 1.55 -13.12
C ASP A 427 8.87 2.10 -13.65
N VAL A 428 8.67 3.41 -13.50
CA VAL A 428 7.51 4.15 -14.00
C VAL A 428 7.40 4.11 -15.51
N PHE A 429 8.49 4.39 -16.25
CA PHE A 429 8.49 4.31 -17.71
C PHE A 429 8.20 2.88 -18.15
N LEU A 430 8.90 1.90 -17.57
CA LEU A 430 8.71 0.49 -17.90
C LEU A 430 7.26 0.04 -17.68
N GLY A 431 6.68 0.39 -16.53
CA GLY A 431 5.29 0.10 -16.21
C GLY A 431 4.29 0.78 -17.14
N THR A 432 4.52 2.05 -17.48
CA THR A 432 3.69 2.81 -18.42
C THR A 432 3.71 2.15 -19.80
N VAL A 433 4.87 1.65 -20.23
CA VAL A 433 4.98 1.00 -21.52
C VAL A 433 4.36 -0.41 -21.55
N LEU A 434 4.53 -1.20 -20.50
CA LEU A 434 3.86 -2.50 -20.38
C LEU A 434 2.33 -2.35 -20.37
N TRP A 435 1.82 -1.29 -19.72
CA TRP A 435 0.39 -1.00 -19.74
C TRP A 435 -0.17 -0.79 -21.14
N MET A 436 0.58 -0.09 -22.00
CA MET A 436 0.15 0.13 -23.39
C MET A 436 -0.08 -1.18 -24.15
N GLN A 437 0.68 -2.23 -23.83
CA GLN A 437 0.55 -3.54 -24.49
C GLN A 437 -0.63 -4.35 -23.94
N SER A 438 -0.86 -4.28 -22.62
CA SER A 438 -1.88 -5.07 -21.92
C SER A 438 -2.77 -4.18 -21.03
N PRO A 439 -3.70 -3.40 -21.62
CA PRO A 439 -4.42 -2.35 -20.91
C PRO A 439 -5.26 -2.86 -19.73
N ALA A 440 -5.85 -4.05 -19.87
CA ALA A 440 -6.71 -4.66 -18.86
C ALA A 440 -5.95 -5.14 -17.61
N LYS A 441 -4.64 -5.41 -17.72
CA LYS A 441 -3.82 -5.88 -16.60
C LYS A 441 -3.24 -4.75 -15.77
N VAL A 442 -3.01 -3.57 -16.38
CA VAL A 442 -2.12 -2.54 -15.81
C VAL A 442 -2.87 -1.22 -15.46
N GLU A 443 -4.21 -1.22 -15.53
CA GLU A 443 -5.05 -0.17 -14.88
C GLU A 443 -4.84 -0.17 -13.35
N ARG A 444 -4.61 -1.34 -12.75
CA ARG A 444 -4.31 -1.49 -11.31
C ARG A 444 -2.94 -0.92 -10.97
N LEU A 445 -1.94 -1.03 -11.85
CA LEU A 445 -0.62 -0.43 -11.66
C LEU A 445 -0.70 1.10 -11.62
N ASN A 446 -1.44 1.73 -12.55
CA ASN A 446 -1.60 3.18 -12.56
C ASN A 446 -2.26 3.68 -11.26
N LEU A 447 -3.28 2.96 -10.78
CA LEU A 447 -3.90 3.21 -9.48
C LEU A 447 -2.89 3.15 -8.32
N LYS A 448 -2.16 2.04 -8.21
CA LYS A 448 -1.20 1.84 -7.11
C LYS A 448 -0.04 2.85 -7.17
N LYS A 449 0.37 3.24 -8.37
CA LYS A 449 1.34 4.30 -8.59
C LYS A 449 0.80 5.63 -8.09
N LEU A 450 -0.42 6.03 -8.48
CA LEU A 450 -1.06 7.25 -8.00
C LEU A 450 -1.09 7.28 -6.46
N MET A 451 -1.40 6.16 -5.81
CA MET A 451 -1.38 6.09 -4.34
C MET A 451 0.03 6.23 -3.74
N ALA A 452 1.06 5.68 -4.39
CA ALA A 452 2.45 5.89 -3.99
C ALA A 452 2.91 7.35 -4.18
N ASP A 453 2.42 8.00 -5.24
CA ASP A 453 2.65 9.41 -5.54
C ASP A 453 1.99 10.30 -4.48
N CYS A 454 0.74 10.00 -4.09
CA CYS A 454 0.04 10.65 -2.99
C CYS A 454 0.79 10.49 -1.66
N TYR A 455 1.25 9.28 -1.35
CA TYR A 455 2.03 9.04 -0.13
C TYR A 455 3.32 9.89 -0.10
N SER A 456 4.00 10.00 -1.24
CA SER A 456 5.21 10.82 -1.38
C SER A 456 4.92 12.32 -1.29
N ALA A 457 3.74 12.77 -1.74
CA ALA A 457 3.31 14.17 -1.65
C ALA A 457 2.96 14.61 -0.22
N ILE A 458 2.51 13.67 0.62
CA ILE A 458 2.19 13.92 2.04
C ILE A 458 3.48 13.92 2.89
N GLN A 459 4.56 13.31 2.43
CA GLN A 459 5.81 13.27 3.21
C GLN A 459 6.48 14.65 3.31
N PRO A 460 6.98 15.02 4.51
CA PRO A 460 7.63 16.29 4.73
C PRO A 460 8.94 16.31 3.97
N SER A 461 9.24 17.46 3.37
CA SER A 461 10.50 17.65 2.67
C SER A 461 11.69 17.56 3.64
N GLU A 462 12.85 17.17 3.13
CA GLU A 462 14.08 17.12 3.95
C GLU A 462 14.40 18.48 4.59
N ARG A 463 14.07 19.58 3.90
CA ARG A 463 14.22 20.94 4.43
C ARG A 463 13.28 21.23 5.60
N LEU A 464 12.04 20.76 5.56
CA LEU A 464 11.09 20.92 6.68
C LEU A 464 11.55 20.12 7.90
N ILE A 465 11.96 18.87 7.69
CA ILE A 465 12.54 18.02 8.74
C ILE A 465 13.78 18.70 9.36
N GLN A 466 14.64 19.31 8.53
CA GLN A 466 15.83 20.01 9.00
C GLN A 466 15.47 21.16 9.94
N LYS A 467 14.61 22.08 9.49
CA LYS A 467 14.18 23.23 10.31
C LYS A 467 13.57 22.78 11.65
N TYR A 468 12.74 21.74 11.60
CA TYR A 468 12.12 21.15 12.78
C TYR A 468 13.17 20.61 13.78
N LEU A 469 14.12 19.82 13.30
CA LEU A 469 15.16 19.24 14.16
C LEU A 469 16.14 20.28 14.70
N ASP A 470 16.51 21.29 13.90
CA ASP A 470 17.36 22.40 14.35
C ASP A 470 16.69 23.15 15.50
N GLU A 471 15.38 23.35 15.42
CA GLU A 471 14.60 24.01 16.47
C GLU A 471 14.50 23.16 17.74
N ILE A 472 14.21 21.85 17.62
CA ILE A 472 14.20 20.96 18.79
C ILE A 472 15.56 20.90 19.49
N ASN A 473 16.65 20.85 18.70
CA ASN A 473 18.01 20.89 19.24
C ASN A 473 18.29 22.22 19.96
N ARG A 474 17.75 23.33 19.46
CA ARG A 474 17.85 24.64 20.10
C ARG A 474 17.09 24.68 21.43
N LEU A 475 15.83 24.24 21.45
CA LEU A 475 15.02 24.15 22.68
C LEU A 475 15.69 23.30 23.75
N LYS A 476 16.37 22.21 23.34
CA LYS A 476 17.14 21.36 24.26
C LYS A 476 18.35 22.08 24.84
N LYS A 477 19.11 22.79 24.01
CA LYS A 477 20.27 23.60 24.46
C LYS A 477 19.85 24.74 25.38
N GLU A 478 18.69 25.34 25.14
CA GLU A 478 18.10 26.39 25.96
C GLU A 478 17.47 25.86 27.27
N GLY A 479 17.40 24.53 27.44
CA GLY A 479 16.82 23.90 28.64
C GLY A 479 15.30 23.99 28.75
N ARG A 480 14.61 24.32 27.65
CA ARG A 480 13.14 24.47 27.60
C ARG A 480 12.40 23.14 27.53
N ILE A 481 13.08 22.08 27.08
CA ILE A 481 12.56 20.71 27.01
C ILE A 481 13.50 19.73 27.73
N ASP A 482 12.92 18.73 28.39
CA ASP A 482 13.68 17.66 29.06
C ASP A 482 14.18 16.59 28.06
N ASP A 483 14.90 15.58 28.54
CA ASP A 483 15.44 14.51 27.69
C ASP A 483 14.34 13.63 27.09
N GLU A 484 13.25 13.40 27.82
CA GLU A 484 12.14 12.56 27.39
C GLU A 484 11.34 13.21 26.27
N SER A 485 10.99 14.48 26.43
CA SER A 485 10.32 15.32 25.41
C SER A 485 11.18 15.46 24.17
N PHE A 486 12.49 15.62 24.33
CA PHE A 486 13.44 15.67 23.21
C PHE A 486 13.44 14.37 22.40
N ILE A 487 13.46 13.21 23.06
CA ILE A 487 13.38 11.90 22.40
C ILE A 487 12.03 11.75 21.69
N LEU A 488 10.94 12.15 22.36
CA LEU A 488 9.59 12.05 21.82
C LEU A 488 9.44 12.85 20.52
N LEU A 489 9.85 14.12 20.52
CA LEU A 489 9.83 14.98 19.34
C LEU A 489 10.74 14.48 18.22
N LYS A 490 11.90 13.91 18.58
CA LYS A 490 12.88 13.45 17.60
C LYS A 490 12.53 12.11 16.94
N SER A 491 11.78 11.25 17.61
CA SER A 491 11.62 9.84 17.19
C SER A 491 10.18 9.35 17.04
N HIS A 492 9.18 10.06 17.57
CA HIS A 492 7.80 9.58 17.58
C HIS A 492 7.09 9.87 16.25
N SER A 493 6.34 8.89 15.73
CA SER A 493 5.63 9.01 14.45
C SER A 493 4.63 10.17 14.43
N THR A 494 3.93 10.37 15.54
CA THR A 494 2.92 11.43 15.71
C THR A 494 3.51 12.83 15.59
N ALA A 495 4.78 13.02 15.98
CA ALA A 495 5.44 14.32 15.86
C ALA A 495 5.55 14.75 14.40
N ILE A 496 5.95 13.80 13.56
CA ILE A 496 6.05 13.99 12.11
C ILE A 496 4.66 14.18 11.47
N GLN A 497 3.63 13.45 11.92
CA GLN A 497 2.26 13.63 11.43
C GLN A 497 1.68 15.01 11.76
N ILE A 498 1.84 15.49 13.00
CA ILE A 498 1.36 16.82 13.40
C ILE A 498 2.13 17.91 12.65
N LEU A 499 3.45 17.74 12.48
CA LEU A 499 4.27 18.64 11.67
C LEU A 499 3.73 18.74 10.23
N GLU A 500 3.40 17.61 9.60
CA GLU A 500 2.77 17.54 8.27
C GLU A 500 1.43 18.28 8.24
N GLU A 501 0.54 18.00 9.19
CA GLU A 501 -0.79 18.60 9.29
C GLU A 501 -0.74 20.13 9.44
N LYS A 502 0.12 20.64 10.32
CA LYS A 502 0.23 22.08 10.61
C LYS A 502 0.90 22.88 9.48
N THR A 503 1.87 22.27 8.79
CA THR A 503 2.68 22.96 7.76
C THR A 503 2.21 22.70 6.34
N LEU A 504 1.33 21.71 6.12
CA LEU A 504 1.01 21.17 4.80
C LEU A 504 2.27 20.81 4.00
N GLY A 505 3.32 20.34 4.69
CA GLY A 505 4.61 19.97 4.11
C GLY A 505 5.51 21.14 3.70
N ASP A 506 5.08 22.40 3.88
CA ASP A 506 5.84 23.60 3.50
C ASP A 506 6.83 24.02 4.61
N PRO A 507 8.16 24.01 4.34
CA PRO A 507 9.16 24.48 5.30
C PRO A 507 8.98 25.92 5.77
N ASP A 508 8.35 26.78 4.97
CA ASP A 508 8.26 28.21 5.28
C ASP A 508 7.04 28.55 6.15
N GLU A 509 6.12 27.61 6.35
CA GLU A 509 5.05 27.70 7.37
C GLU A 509 5.52 27.27 8.77
N PHE A 510 6.68 26.61 8.87
CA PHE A 510 7.23 26.19 10.15
C PHE A 510 7.66 27.40 11.00
N LYS A 511 7.05 27.53 12.17
CA LYS A 511 7.34 28.58 13.16
C LYS A 511 8.01 27.98 14.38
N ILE A 512 8.81 28.78 15.08
CA ILE A 512 9.54 28.40 16.28
C ILE A 512 8.61 27.83 17.35
N GLU A 513 7.47 28.50 17.57
CA GLU A 513 6.47 28.15 18.59
C GLU A 513 5.81 26.80 18.28
N MET A 514 5.81 26.37 17.02
CA MET A 514 5.18 25.13 16.57
C MET A 514 5.84 23.89 17.18
N ALA A 515 7.14 23.93 17.51
CA ALA A 515 7.82 22.79 18.11
C ALA A 515 7.28 22.46 19.51
N GLU A 516 6.94 23.49 20.30
CA GLU A 516 6.31 23.33 21.61
C GLU A 516 4.83 22.96 21.48
N GLU A 517 4.11 23.56 20.53
CA GLU A 517 2.72 23.16 20.23
C GLU A 517 2.62 21.67 19.83
N ILE A 518 3.57 21.18 19.02
CA ILE A 518 3.65 19.77 18.63
C ILE A 518 3.86 18.90 19.88
N LEU A 519 4.71 19.31 20.82
CA LEU A 519 4.94 18.55 22.05
C LEU A 519 3.66 18.46 22.91
N ASP A 520 2.96 19.58 23.09
CA ASP A 520 1.69 19.63 23.82
C ASP A 520 0.64 18.74 23.16
N GLU A 521 0.55 18.80 21.83
CA GLU A 521 -0.40 18.01 21.06
C GLU A 521 -0.07 16.51 21.08
N ILE A 522 1.20 16.12 20.97
CA ILE A 522 1.62 14.72 21.15
C ILE A 522 1.22 14.24 22.54
N THR A 523 1.53 15.01 23.57
CA THR A 523 1.22 14.66 24.97
C THR A 523 -0.28 14.49 25.17
N ASN A 524 -1.10 15.36 24.58
CA ASN A 524 -2.55 15.27 24.61
C ASN A 524 -3.08 14.08 23.81
N ARG A 525 -2.55 13.83 22.60
CA ARG A 525 -2.94 12.67 21.78
C ARG A 525 -2.61 11.35 22.49
N ILE A 526 -1.42 11.23 23.10
CA ILE A 526 -1.02 10.06 23.89
C ILE A 526 -1.98 9.86 25.07
N LYS A 527 -2.25 10.90 25.87
CA LYS A 527 -3.20 10.82 27.00
C LYS A 527 -4.58 10.37 26.56
N VAL A 528 -5.10 10.93 25.45
CA VAL A 528 -6.40 10.54 24.90
C VAL A 528 -6.36 9.09 24.41
N GLU A 529 -5.32 8.67 23.70
CA GLU A 529 -5.22 7.30 23.19
C GLU A 529 -5.08 6.26 24.31
N GLU A 530 -4.31 6.55 25.35
CA GLU A 530 -4.22 5.73 26.57
C GLU A 530 -5.57 5.65 27.29
N SER A 531 -6.28 6.78 27.41
CA SER A 531 -7.62 6.79 28.03
C SER A 531 -8.62 5.94 27.24
N LYS A 532 -8.55 5.96 25.90
CA LYS A 532 -9.38 5.13 25.01
C LYS A 532 -9.02 3.65 25.15
N LYS A 533 -7.73 3.30 25.19
CA LYS A 533 -7.28 1.92 25.41
C LYS A 533 -7.73 1.39 26.77
N LEU A 534 -7.57 2.19 27.82
CA LEU A 534 -8.05 1.85 29.16
C LEU A 534 -9.57 1.70 29.22
N ALA A 535 -10.32 2.54 28.50
CA ALA A 535 -11.78 2.42 28.42
C ALA A 535 -12.20 1.17 27.63
N ALA A 536 -11.50 0.83 26.55
CA ALA A 536 -11.75 -0.39 25.78
C ALA A 536 -11.42 -1.65 26.59
N GLU A 537 -10.27 -1.67 27.28
CA GLU A 537 -9.86 -2.76 28.16
C GLU A 537 -10.83 -2.93 29.33
N LYS A 538 -11.32 -1.83 29.94
CA LYS A 538 -12.38 -1.88 30.96
C LYS A 538 -13.66 -2.48 30.40
N LYS A 539 -14.06 -2.10 29.18
CA LYS A 539 -15.25 -2.65 28.53
C LYS A 539 -15.11 -4.14 28.25
N ASP A 540 -13.96 -4.58 27.73
CA ASP A 540 -13.66 -5.99 27.49
C ASP A 540 -13.58 -6.79 28.81
N HIS A 541 -13.01 -6.19 29.85
CA HIS A 541 -12.97 -6.78 31.19
C HIS A 541 -14.38 -6.90 31.79
N ASP A 542 -15.24 -5.89 31.64
CA ASP A 542 -16.62 -5.94 32.10
C ASP A 542 -17.43 -7.00 31.33
N LEU A 543 -17.26 -7.10 30.01
CA LEU A 543 -17.84 -8.18 29.20
C LEU A 543 -17.38 -9.57 29.67
N THR A 544 -16.07 -9.73 29.92
CA THR A 544 -15.50 -10.99 30.43
C THR A 544 -16.04 -11.33 31.82
N LYS A 545 -16.26 -10.31 32.66
CA LYS A 545 -16.83 -10.46 34.00
C LYS A 545 -18.30 -10.89 33.95
N ASP A 546 -19.09 -10.31 33.05
CA ASP A 546 -20.48 -10.68 32.81
C ASP A 546 -20.59 -12.12 32.27
N GLU A 547 -19.72 -12.51 31.34
CA GLU A 547 -19.64 -13.90 30.85
C GLU A 547 -19.28 -14.89 31.96
N LEU A 548 -18.35 -14.52 32.85
CA LEU A 548 -17.97 -15.34 33.99
C LEU A 548 -19.12 -15.48 35.00
N GLU A 549 -19.87 -14.41 35.25
CA GLU A 549 -21.03 -14.42 36.15
C GLU A 549 -22.17 -15.26 35.58
N ASN A 550 -22.46 -15.14 34.28
CA ASN A 550 -23.42 -16.00 33.58
C ASN A 550 -23.02 -17.48 33.65
N THR A 551 -21.75 -17.79 33.37
CA THR A 551 -21.23 -19.16 33.45
C THR A 551 -21.33 -19.73 34.88
N ARG A 552 -21.03 -18.92 35.90
CA ARG A 552 -21.20 -19.31 37.31
C ARG A 552 -22.66 -19.56 37.66
N ASN A 553 -23.57 -18.71 37.20
CA ASN A 553 -25.01 -18.85 37.42
C ASN A 553 -25.58 -20.09 36.73
N GLU A 554 -25.11 -20.40 35.52
CA GLU A 554 -25.46 -21.63 34.81
C GLU A 554 -24.94 -22.88 35.52
N LYS A 555 -23.67 -22.87 35.95
CA LYS A 555 -23.09 -23.96 36.73
C LYS A 555 -23.85 -24.19 38.04
N LYS A 556 -24.19 -23.13 38.76
CA LYS A 556 -24.99 -23.21 39.99
C LYS A 556 -26.39 -23.80 39.72
N LYS A 557 -27.07 -23.36 38.66
CA LYS A 557 -28.36 -23.95 38.24
C LYS A 557 -28.23 -25.43 37.88
N GLN A 558 -27.14 -25.85 37.26
CA GLN A 558 -26.88 -27.26 36.96
C GLN A 558 -26.62 -28.06 38.24
N GLU A 559 -25.81 -27.54 39.17
CA GLU A 559 -25.56 -28.15 40.48
C GLU A 559 -26.86 -28.31 41.29
N ASP A 560 -27.71 -27.27 41.34
CA ASP A 560 -29.00 -27.30 42.00
C ASP A 560 -29.95 -28.35 41.39
N ARG A 561 -29.98 -28.48 40.05
CA ARG A 561 -30.77 -29.50 39.35
C ARG A 561 -30.27 -30.91 39.66
N ILE A 562 -28.96 -31.14 39.64
CA ILE A 562 -28.36 -32.42 39.97
C ILE A 562 -28.70 -32.81 41.41
N GLU A 563 -28.66 -31.85 42.34
CA GLU A 563 -29.01 -32.07 43.73
C GLU A 563 -30.49 -32.44 43.93
N GLN A 564 -31.40 -31.73 43.25
CA GLN A 564 -32.83 -32.04 43.27
C GLN A 564 -33.11 -33.45 42.73
N ILE A 565 -32.52 -33.81 41.58
CA ILE A 565 -32.69 -35.14 40.97
C ILE A 565 -32.12 -36.23 41.88
N SER A 566 -30.93 -36.02 42.44
CA SER A 566 -30.28 -36.98 43.35
C SER A 566 -31.12 -37.23 44.61
N ASN A 567 -31.70 -36.17 45.18
CA ASN A 567 -32.58 -36.26 46.33
C ASN A 567 -33.91 -36.95 46.03
N LEU A 568 -34.50 -36.71 44.84
CA LEU A 568 -35.71 -37.41 44.38
C LEU A 568 -35.44 -38.90 44.21
N ILE A 569 -34.40 -39.28 43.48
CA ILE A 569 -34.00 -40.67 43.26
C ILE A 569 -33.69 -41.37 44.59
N GLY A 570 -32.92 -40.70 45.46
CA GLY A 570 -32.63 -41.21 46.80
C GLY A 570 -33.89 -41.45 47.62
N LYS A 571 -34.90 -40.57 47.53
CA LYS A 571 -36.19 -40.72 48.22
C LYS A 571 -37.01 -41.89 47.65
N TYR A 572 -37.08 -42.05 46.33
CA TYR A 572 -37.82 -43.14 45.71
C TYR A 572 -37.20 -44.51 46.00
N ILE A 573 -35.89 -44.66 45.85
CA ILE A 573 -35.21 -45.94 46.09
C ILE A 573 -35.26 -46.31 47.58
N SER A 574 -35.03 -45.36 48.48
CA SER A 574 -35.11 -45.64 49.93
C SER A 574 -36.53 -46.00 50.38
N ASN A 575 -37.57 -45.35 49.83
CA ASN A 575 -38.96 -45.74 50.06
C ASN A 575 -39.25 -47.15 49.53
N PHE A 576 -38.79 -47.47 48.32
CA PHE A 576 -38.99 -48.78 47.71
C PHE A 576 -38.35 -49.89 48.54
N VAL A 577 -37.09 -49.72 48.94
CA VAL A 577 -36.36 -50.67 49.80
C VAL A 577 -37.08 -50.84 51.15
N LEU A 578 -37.60 -49.76 51.73
CA LEU A 578 -38.37 -49.84 52.97
C LEU A 578 -39.67 -50.64 52.79
N ILE A 579 -40.41 -50.39 51.71
CA ILE A 579 -41.65 -51.14 51.39
C ILE A 579 -41.34 -52.63 51.22
N VAL A 580 -40.26 -52.97 50.51
CA VAL A 580 -39.81 -54.37 50.35
C VAL A 580 -39.48 -55.00 51.70
N LEU A 581 -38.73 -54.31 52.57
CA LEU A 581 -38.39 -54.82 53.90
C LEU A 581 -39.63 -55.01 54.79
N ILE A 582 -40.57 -54.07 54.78
CA ILE A 582 -41.84 -54.20 55.51
C ILE A 582 -42.65 -55.36 54.95
N SER A 583 -42.74 -55.51 53.64
CA SER A 583 -43.48 -56.62 53.01
C SER A 583 -42.89 -57.98 53.35
N LEU A 584 -41.56 -58.12 53.37
CA LEU A 584 -40.86 -59.32 53.80
C LEU A 584 -41.14 -59.64 55.27
N LEU A 585 -41.19 -58.61 56.12
CA LEU A 585 -41.51 -58.77 57.54
C LEU A 585 -42.97 -59.21 57.73
N VAL A 586 -43.92 -58.62 56.99
CA VAL A 586 -45.33 -59.02 56.98
C VAL A 586 -45.48 -60.47 56.51
N VAL A 587 -44.80 -60.87 55.43
CA VAL A 587 -44.80 -62.25 54.93
C VAL A 587 -44.22 -63.21 55.97
N ALA A 588 -43.09 -62.86 56.61
CA ALA A 588 -42.48 -63.69 57.65
C ALA A 588 -43.42 -63.89 58.85
N VAL A 589 -44.11 -62.84 59.28
CA VAL A 589 -45.12 -62.91 60.34
C VAL A 589 -46.35 -63.74 59.91
N LEU A 590 -46.81 -63.59 58.67
CA LEU A 590 -47.93 -64.38 58.13
C LEU A 590 -47.56 -65.88 58.03
N VAL A 591 -46.34 -66.22 57.62
CA VAL A 591 -45.83 -67.60 57.59
C VAL A 591 -45.82 -68.21 59.00
N GLN A 592 -45.48 -67.43 60.03
CA GLN A 592 -45.59 -67.88 61.43
C GLN A 592 -47.05 -68.07 61.87
N LEU A 593 -47.93 -67.11 61.57
CA LEU A 593 -49.34 -67.16 61.99
C LEU A 593 -50.14 -68.28 61.29
N LEU A 594 -49.82 -68.57 60.03
CA LEU A 594 -50.44 -69.65 59.24
C LEU A 594 -49.73 -71.02 59.45
N GLY A 595 -48.64 -71.04 60.21
CA GLY A 595 -47.75 -72.19 60.44
C GLY A 595 -48.27 -73.25 61.41
N LYS A 596 -49.49 -73.75 61.20
CA LYS A 596 -49.96 -75.05 61.72
C LYS A 596 -49.66 -76.22 60.76
N VAL A 597 -48.81 -75.99 59.77
CA VAL A 597 -48.42 -76.95 58.72
C VAL A 597 -46.89 -76.93 58.61
N GLU A 598 -46.25 -78.10 58.55
CA GLU A 598 -44.81 -78.27 58.35
C GLU A 598 -44.36 -77.55 57.07
N ASN A 599 -43.99 -76.28 57.21
CA ASN A 599 -43.53 -75.44 56.12
C ASN A 599 -42.00 -75.28 56.24
N PRO A 600 -41.22 -75.72 55.24
CA PRO A 600 -39.75 -75.59 55.25
C PRO A 600 -39.26 -74.14 55.33
N TRP A 601 -40.13 -73.15 55.11
CA TRP A 601 -39.82 -71.71 55.22
C TRP A 601 -39.93 -71.13 56.64
N SER A 602 -40.36 -71.93 57.63
CA SER A 602 -40.50 -71.48 59.02
C SER A 602 -39.15 -71.20 59.72
N LEU A 603 -38.14 -72.07 59.51
CA LEU A 603 -36.81 -71.89 60.09
C LEU A 603 -36.10 -70.62 59.57
N PRO A 604 -36.04 -70.36 58.24
CA PRO A 604 -35.48 -69.13 57.71
C PRO A 604 -36.22 -67.86 58.18
N ALA A 605 -37.56 -67.91 58.27
CA ALA A 605 -38.35 -66.77 58.77
C ALA A 605 -38.04 -66.43 60.23
N ASN A 606 -37.87 -67.45 61.08
CA ASN A 606 -37.48 -67.27 62.49
C ASN A 606 -36.07 -66.69 62.61
N VAL A 607 -35.11 -67.19 61.82
CA VAL A 607 -33.75 -66.65 61.80
C VAL A 607 -33.75 -65.20 61.33
N PHE A 608 -34.56 -64.86 60.33
CA PHE A 608 -34.69 -63.49 59.84
C PHE A 608 -35.27 -62.53 60.91
N ILE A 609 -36.37 -62.91 61.56
CA ILE A 609 -36.98 -62.10 62.63
C ILE A 609 -36.05 -61.99 63.85
N ALA A 610 -35.37 -63.08 64.23
CA ALA A 610 -34.37 -63.07 65.29
C ALA A 610 -33.19 -62.14 64.97
N ALA A 611 -32.68 -62.17 63.73
CA ALA A 611 -31.64 -61.25 63.30
C ALA A 611 -32.11 -59.78 63.33
N LEU A 612 -33.35 -59.51 62.93
CA LEU A 612 -33.92 -58.16 62.91
C LEU A 612 -34.17 -57.60 64.32
N THR A 613 -34.65 -58.44 65.24
CA THR A 613 -34.82 -58.09 66.66
C THR A 613 -33.47 -57.88 67.35
N LEU A 614 -32.47 -58.69 67.05
CA LEU A 614 -31.12 -58.55 67.58
C LEU A 614 -30.43 -57.28 67.04
N LEU A 615 -30.61 -56.96 65.75
CA LEU A 615 -30.18 -55.69 65.16
C LEU A 615 -30.87 -54.48 65.81
N ASN A 616 -32.17 -54.61 66.13
CA ASN A 616 -32.90 -53.56 66.86
C ASN A 616 -32.34 -53.35 68.27
N LEU A 617 -32.07 -54.44 69.01
CA LEU A 617 -31.54 -54.39 70.37
C LEU A 617 -30.11 -53.84 70.45
N VAL A 618 -29.23 -54.21 69.52
CA VAL A 618 -27.81 -53.80 69.56
C VAL A 618 -27.60 -52.38 69.04
N TYR A 619 -28.36 -51.96 68.02
CA TYR A 619 -28.11 -50.69 67.31
C TYR A 619 -29.27 -49.68 67.38
N GLY A 620 -30.38 -50.00 68.05
CA GLY A 620 -31.58 -49.13 68.05
C GLY A 620 -32.19 -48.99 66.66
N PHE A 621 -32.32 -50.10 65.92
CA PHE A 621 -32.71 -50.12 64.51
C PHE A 621 -34.17 -49.68 64.30
N PHE A 622 -34.39 -48.38 64.09
CA PHE A 622 -35.64 -47.86 63.55
C PHE A 622 -35.58 -47.84 62.02
N PHE A 623 -36.53 -48.51 61.37
CA PHE A 623 -36.67 -48.53 59.90
C PHE A 623 -36.65 -47.12 59.27
N MET A 624 -37.16 -46.12 59.99
CA MET A 624 -37.13 -44.72 59.56
C MET A 624 -35.71 -44.13 59.55
N GLN A 625 -34.88 -44.44 60.54
CA GLN A 625 -33.49 -43.96 60.60
C GLN A 625 -32.61 -44.66 59.57
N TYR A 626 -32.83 -45.95 59.33
CA TYR A 626 -32.17 -46.67 58.23
C TYR A 626 -32.54 -46.10 56.87
N ARG A 627 -33.82 -45.76 56.64
CA ARG A 627 -34.30 -45.13 55.41
C ARG A 627 -33.62 -43.78 55.15
N GLU A 628 -33.50 -42.90 56.13
CA GLU A 628 -32.82 -41.61 55.94
C GLU A 628 -31.32 -41.79 55.66
N ASN A 629 -30.63 -42.68 56.39
CA ASN A 629 -29.22 -43.01 56.11
C ASN A 629 -29.03 -43.59 54.70
N LEU A 630 -29.94 -44.45 54.25
CA LEU A 630 -29.92 -45.03 52.91
C LEU A 630 -30.18 -43.96 51.84
N ARG A 631 -31.16 -43.07 52.08
CA ARG A 631 -31.48 -41.94 51.21
C ARG A 631 -30.27 -41.02 51.02
N GLU A 632 -29.57 -40.67 52.10
CA GLU A 632 -28.36 -39.84 52.01
C GLU A 632 -27.25 -40.53 51.23
N LYS A 633 -26.98 -41.82 51.49
CA LYS A 633 -25.95 -42.58 50.76
C LYS A 633 -26.26 -42.71 49.27
N ILE A 634 -27.51 -42.98 48.92
CA ILE A 634 -27.95 -43.11 47.52
C ILE A 634 -27.91 -41.74 46.84
N SER A 635 -28.42 -40.68 47.48
CA SER A 635 -28.37 -39.31 46.92
C SER A 635 -26.93 -38.87 46.65
N ARG A 636 -25.99 -39.11 47.59
CA ARG A 636 -24.56 -38.81 47.38
C ARG A 636 -23.95 -39.62 46.23
N SER A 637 -24.29 -40.90 46.11
CA SER A 637 -23.77 -41.76 45.04
C SER A 637 -24.30 -41.36 43.66
N VAL A 638 -25.59 -41.01 43.58
CA VAL A 638 -26.23 -40.52 42.35
C VAL A 638 -25.66 -39.15 41.96
N LYS A 639 -25.47 -38.24 42.92
CA LYS A 639 -24.80 -36.95 42.69
C LYS A 639 -23.40 -37.18 42.11
N HIS A 640 -22.60 -38.07 42.70
CA HIS A 640 -21.26 -38.38 42.21
C HIS A 640 -21.29 -38.95 40.78
N PHE A 641 -22.18 -39.89 40.48
CA PHE A 641 -22.33 -40.48 39.14
C PHE A 641 -22.74 -39.45 38.07
N LEU A 642 -23.65 -38.54 38.41
CA LEU A 642 -24.11 -37.49 37.50
C LEU A 642 -23.05 -36.39 37.28
N THR A 643 -22.12 -36.20 38.23
CA THR A 643 -21.02 -35.23 38.12
C THR A 643 -19.72 -35.81 37.54
N ALA A 644 -19.58 -37.14 37.45
CA ALA A 644 -18.36 -37.82 37.01
C ALA A 644 -18.29 -38.04 35.48
N LYS A 645 -19.24 -37.48 34.73
CA LYS A 645 -19.32 -37.49 33.28
C LYS A 645 -19.18 -36.06 32.77
#